data_AF-A0A3P9M631-F1
#
_entry.id   AF-A0A3P9M631-F1
#
_cell.length_a   1.000
_cell.length_b   1.000
_cell.length_c   1.000
_cell.angle_alpha   90.00
_cell.angle_beta   90.00
_cell.angle_gamma   90.00
#
_symmetry.space_group_name_H-M   'P 1'
#
loop_
_entity.id
_entity.type
_entity.pdbx_description
1 polymer ?
#
loop_
_entity_poly.entity_id
_entity_poly.type
_entity_poly.pdbx_seq_one_letter_code
_entity_poly.pdbx_strand_id
1 'polypeptide(L)'
;MKSIKEFPRTASPYCLCPDSENCTMFEQVEAAAPAASVKDSPAGAEHHRTCRLDINKPQHVLYVVGTSLDVSLYRSAPPSSKFFSLKCTPQVKCSISPPTPETSHQSQIPLNSNTSLLISMDRASEFENESKLSVRYYNEDSNAVGVAVLHLTAVEISLDVDADRDGIVEENNPNKGSWKWGPNGYGAILLVNCDSETTKRSLKKPDCKLDYIRNVSDLKDMSPMKLRTRGPSCLPKGYKLMMHICLGDSEKIRVFGSTSGNKQVNNAESTNTVKDYPVVLGPEVLSQEVPYPGGNAEMDFHVEGLEFPDKDFDGLVTINLSLLKPISDAVPETPIFTDKVMFRVAPWIMTPNTLQPEEVFVCRTSDNQPFLKEIKDLVTKSGYKLKICEPFMNRGDRWIQDELEFGFIDSPHHQFPVVLDSPRDGELKNFPCKVLLGPDFGYVTREPQSDEVSTMDSFGNLEVSPPVTVNGKKYPLGRIIIGVAFPTAKNGRNMTKVVQDFLWAQRVQKPIALFSDWLVVGHVDEFMTFVPAPDRKGFRLLLASPDAAYKLFKDLKNNGYGQARMFDGFPKERQITVDEILGDRVLLNHNNYVQSCIDWNRDVLKKELGLDDDDIIDLPILFKLEKKNDGRVMAFYPDMVNMIVLGKNLGIPKPFGPKVNGRCALETEMCFLMEGLGLNCTFIDDYYSYHKNLGEVHCGSNVRRKPFRFQWWNMEL
;
A
#
# COMPACT_ATOMS: atom_id res chain seq x y z
N MET A 1 -22.44 4.87 -54.70
CA MET A 1 -22.24 6.34 -54.58
C MET A 1 -20.89 6.53 -53.88
N LYS A 2 -19.82 6.86 -54.62
CA LYS A 2 -19.24 8.22 -54.76
C LYS A 2 -19.02 8.87 -53.37
N SER A 3 -17.87 9.37 -52.95
CA SER A 3 -16.60 9.71 -53.61
C SER A 3 -15.68 10.32 -52.54
N ILE A 4 -14.43 9.85 -52.45
CA ILE A 4 -13.16 10.60 -52.44
C ILE A 4 -13.18 12.05 -51.90
N LYS A 5 -12.27 12.35 -50.95
CA LYS A 5 -11.30 13.46 -51.12
C LYS A 5 -10.05 13.28 -50.24
N GLU A 6 -8.93 13.47 -50.93
CA GLU A 6 -7.53 13.33 -50.53
C GLU A 6 -6.83 14.69 -50.78
N PHE A 7 -5.80 15.00 -49.97
CA PHE A 7 -4.61 15.85 -50.23
C PHE A 7 -4.73 17.40 -50.38
N PRO A 8 -3.61 18.20 -50.34
CA PRO A 8 -2.22 17.93 -49.93
C PRO A 8 -1.49 19.03 -49.08
N ARG A 9 -0.23 18.68 -48.75
CA ARG A 9 0.97 19.43 -48.28
C ARG A 9 1.18 20.86 -48.79
N THR A 10 1.91 21.67 -48.01
CA THR A 10 3.01 22.55 -48.47
C THR A 10 4.14 22.63 -47.43
N ALA A 11 5.36 22.89 -47.88
CA ALA A 11 6.62 22.77 -47.16
C ALA A 11 7.44 24.09 -47.19
N SER A 12 8.15 24.38 -46.08
CA SER A 12 9.48 25.05 -45.95
C SER A 12 9.65 26.53 -46.41
N PRO A 13 10.80 27.25 -46.21
CA PRO A 13 12.03 27.01 -45.40
C PRO A 13 12.69 28.29 -44.75
N TYR A 14 13.87 28.12 -44.08
CA TYR A 14 14.96 29.10 -43.73
C TYR A 14 14.76 30.02 -42.49
N CYS A 15 15.73 30.30 -41.58
CA CYS A 15 17.22 30.39 -41.57
C CYS A 15 17.79 29.87 -40.21
N LEU A 16 18.87 29.08 -40.07
CA LEU A 16 20.34 29.34 -40.20
C LEU A 16 20.82 30.61 -39.45
N CYS A 17 21.33 30.48 -38.21
CA CYS A 17 22.76 30.34 -37.78
C CYS A 17 23.50 31.69 -37.64
N PRO A 18 24.70 31.80 -37.00
CA PRO A 18 25.27 31.15 -35.81
C PRO A 18 25.99 32.19 -34.87
N ASP A 19 26.55 31.80 -33.72
CA ASP A 19 27.99 31.94 -33.31
C ASP A 19 28.04 32.76 -31.99
N SER A 20 29.04 32.78 -31.11
CA SER A 20 30.17 31.93 -30.71
C SER A 20 30.90 32.70 -29.58
N GLU A 21 31.27 32.02 -28.50
CA GLU A 21 32.53 32.18 -27.71
C GLU A 21 32.97 33.50 -27.00
N ASN A 22 33.55 33.25 -25.82
CA ASN A 22 34.65 33.95 -25.10
C ASN A 22 34.37 34.96 -23.97
N CYS A 23 34.36 34.40 -22.74
CA CYS A 23 35.41 34.55 -21.71
C CYS A 23 36.10 35.91 -21.53
N THR A 24 35.95 36.54 -20.35
CA THR A 24 37.08 37.07 -19.55
C THR A 24 36.67 37.32 -18.09
N MET A 25 37.57 36.93 -17.19
CA MET A 25 37.55 37.13 -15.74
C MET A 25 37.64 38.60 -15.30
N PHE A 26 37.04 38.92 -14.15
CA PHE A 26 37.65 39.78 -13.13
C PHE A 26 37.17 39.34 -11.73
N GLU A 27 38.13 38.94 -10.90
CA GLU A 27 37.99 38.78 -9.44
C GLU A 27 37.75 40.14 -8.77
N GLN A 28 36.94 40.18 -7.70
CA GLN A 28 37.44 40.54 -6.36
C GLN A 28 36.33 40.58 -5.27
N VAL A 29 36.60 39.78 -4.23
CA VAL A 29 36.45 40.03 -2.78
C VAL A 29 35.07 39.90 -2.11
N GLU A 30 35.06 38.96 -1.17
CA GLU A 30 34.05 38.61 -0.18
C GLU A 30 33.55 39.80 0.67
N ALA A 31 32.24 39.83 0.89
CA ALA A 31 31.65 40.37 2.11
C ALA A 31 30.59 39.37 2.61
N ALA A 32 30.77 38.89 3.84
CA ALA A 32 29.90 37.93 4.50
C ALA A 32 28.44 38.39 4.52
N ALA A 33 27.54 37.57 3.95
CA ALA A 33 26.11 37.80 3.99
C ALA A 33 25.49 37.14 5.25
N PRO A 34 24.57 37.83 5.95
CA PRO A 34 23.96 37.34 7.18
C PRO A 34 22.95 36.22 6.89
N ALA A 35 22.74 35.37 7.89
CA ALA A 35 21.84 34.22 7.88
C ALA A 35 20.51 34.49 7.15
N ALA A 36 20.20 33.64 6.17
CA ALA A 36 18.97 33.69 5.40
C ALA A 36 17.75 33.59 6.33
N SER A 37 16.97 34.67 6.34
CA SER A 37 15.66 34.71 6.97
C SER A 37 14.73 33.71 6.30
N VAL A 38 14.00 32.96 7.12
CA VAL A 38 12.85 32.13 6.74
C VAL A 38 11.79 33.01 6.06
N LYS A 39 11.89 33.17 4.75
CA LYS A 39 10.89 33.73 3.86
C LYS A 39 11.08 33.08 2.51
N ASP A 40 10.53 31.88 2.37
CA ASP A 40 10.01 31.31 1.12
C ASP A 40 9.45 29.92 1.46
N SER A 41 8.42 29.93 2.32
CA SER A 41 7.50 28.80 2.43
C SER A 41 6.47 28.95 1.31
N PRO A 42 6.13 27.89 0.54
CA PRO A 42 5.10 27.98 -0.47
C PRO A 42 3.78 28.38 0.21
N ALA A 43 3.16 29.45 -0.28
CA ALA A 43 1.96 30.04 0.29
C ALA A 43 0.82 29.00 0.36
N GLY A 44 0.66 28.38 1.52
CA GLY A 44 -0.61 27.74 1.90
C GLY A 44 -1.68 28.82 1.84
N ALA A 45 -2.82 28.53 1.21
CA ALA A 45 -3.91 29.49 1.05
C ALA A 45 -4.24 30.16 2.38
N GLU A 46 -3.99 31.47 2.50
CA GLU A 46 -4.33 32.22 3.71
C GLU A 46 -5.85 32.11 3.93
N HIS A 47 -6.24 31.53 5.07
CA HIS A 47 -7.65 31.39 5.41
C HIS A 47 -8.22 32.75 5.79
N HIS A 48 -9.00 33.37 4.89
CA HIS A 48 -9.70 34.63 5.14
C HIS A 48 -11.13 34.37 5.61
N ARG A 49 -11.46 34.80 6.82
CA ARG A 49 -12.81 34.72 7.38
C ARG A 49 -13.47 36.09 7.39
N THR A 50 -14.60 36.24 6.71
CA THR A 50 -15.36 37.49 6.75
C THR A 50 -15.91 37.76 8.16
N CYS A 51 -15.67 38.96 8.68
CA CYS A 51 -16.21 39.45 9.93
C CYS A 51 -17.01 40.74 9.66
N ARG A 52 -18.21 40.85 10.22
CA ARG A 52 -19.05 42.05 10.11
C ARG A 52 -19.01 42.80 11.41
N LEU A 53 -18.79 44.11 11.34
CA LEU A 53 -18.87 44.99 12.50
C LEU A 53 -20.32 45.36 12.80
N ASP A 54 -20.63 45.46 14.09
CA ASP A 54 -21.89 45.99 14.62
C ASP A 54 -21.60 47.24 15.46
N ILE A 55 -22.26 48.34 15.13
CA ILE A 55 -22.13 49.63 15.83
C ILE A 55 -23.05 49.75 17.04
N ASN A 56 -24.07 48.90 17.14
CA ASN A 56 -25.08 48.98 18.18
C ASN A 56 -24.69 48.17 19.42
N LYS A 57 -23.83 47.16 19.24
CA LYS A 57 -23.36 46.29 20.33
C LYS A 57 -21.90 45.89 20.13
N PRO A 58 -21.10 45.82 21.22
CA PRO A 58 -19.80 45.17 21.18
C PRO A 58 -19.93 43.71 20.74
N GLN A 59 -18.98 43.23 19.95
CA GLN A 59 -18.93 41.85 19.49
C GLN A 59 -17.73 41.11 20.08
N HIS A 60 -17.92 39.85 20.40
CA HIS A 60 -16.89 38.94 20.90
C HIS A 60 -16.56 37.92 19.80
N VAL A 61 -15.31 37.93 19.33
CA VAL A 61 -14.88 37.18 18.16
C VAL A 61 -13.70 36.29 18.54
N LEU A 62 -13.89 34.99 18.43
CA LEU A 62 -12.82 34.01 18.50
C LEU A 62 -12.05 34.00 17.17
N TYR A 63 -10.74 34.15 17.25
CA TYR A 63 -9.79 34.23 16.14
C TYR A 63 -8.84 33.02 16.18
N VAL A 64 -8.56 32.41 15.02
CA VAL A 64 -7.59 31.31 14.94
C VAL A 64 -6.28 31.82 14.35
N VAL A 65 -5.17 31.62 15.07
CA VAL A 65 -3.83 32.05 14.62
C VAL A 65 -3.48 31.37 13.29
N GLY A 66 -2.83 32.10 12.39
CA GLY A 66 -2.57 31.66 11.01
C GLY A 66 -3.71 31.95 10.02
N THR A 67 -4.87 32.44 10.50
CA THR A 67 -5.96 32.92 9.63
C THR A 67 -5.94 34.45 9.53
N SER A 68 -6.95 35.05 8.91
CA SER A 68 -7.18 36.49 8.98
C SER A 68 -8.68 36.81 8.93
N LEU A 69 -9.09 37.94 9.51
CA LEU A 69 -10.46 38.43 9.39
C LEU A 69 -10.56 39.51 8.34
N ASP A 70 -11.45 39.35 7.36
CA ASP A 70 -11.77 40.39 6.37
C ASP A 70 -13.04 41.13 6.77
N VAL A 71 -12.91 42.43 6.98
CA VAL A 71 -13.98 43.32 7.42
C VAL A 71 -14.27 44.37 6.35
N SER A 72 -15.46 44.32 5.77
CA SER A 72 -15.96 45.42 4.91
C SER A 72 -16.37 46.61 5.77
N LEU A 73 -15.51 47.63 5.83
CA LEU A 73 -15.74 48.82 6.66
C LEU A 73 -16.96 49.61 6.19
N TYR A 74 -17.19 49.69 4.87
CA TYR A 74 -18.31 50.40 4.28
C TYR A 74 -19.66 49.74 4.60
N ARG A 75 -19.75 48.41 4.46
CA ARG A 75 -21.00 47.67 4.72
C ARG A 75 -21.45 47.74 6.18
N SER A 76 -20.50 47.95 7.09
CA SER A 76 -20.77 48.08 8.52
C SER A 76 -20.93 49.52 8.99
N ALA A 77 -20.73 50.51 8.12
CA ALA A 77 -20.78 51.91 8.53
C ALA A 77 -22.23 52.39 8.73
N PRO A 78 -22.50 53.24 9.75
CA PRO A 78 -23.77 53.93 9.87
C PRO A 78 -24.05 54.78 8.61
N PRO A 79 -25.33 55.03 8.26
CA PRO A 79 -25.68 56.00 7.24
C PRO A 79 -24.99 57.34 7.49
N SER A 80 -24.60 58.07 6.44
CA SER A 80 -23.85 59.34 6.46
C SER A 80 -22.35 59.28 6.82
N SER A 81 -21.79 58.09 7.08
CA SER A 81 -20.36 57.95 7.32
C SER A 81 -19.52 58.27 6.08
N LYS A 82 -18.47 59.09 6.24
CA LYS A 82 -17.50 59.47 5.20
C LYS A 82 -16.06 59.16 5.55
N PHE A 83 -15.75 59.09 6.84
CA PHE A 83 -14.42 58.75 7.33
C PHE A 83 -14.50 57.72 8.44
N PHE A 84 -13.38 57.05 8.72
CA PHE A 84 -13.23 56.16 9.86
C PHE A 84 -11.84 56.29 10.49
N SER A 85 -11.70 55.87 11.74
CA SER A 85 -10.41 55.73 12.43
C SER A 85 -10.36 54.41 13.18
N LEU A 86 -9.18 53.79 13.26
CA LEU A 86 -8.97 52.50 13.90
C LEU A 86 -8.15 52.65 15.17
N LYS A 87 -8.58 52.02 16.26
CA LYS A 87 -7.76 51.87 17.47
C LYS A 87 -7.76 50.41 17.89
N CYS A 88 -6.58 49.82 18.00
CA CYS A 88 -6.43 48.42 18.41
C CYS A 88 -5.41 48.26 19.54
N THR A 89 -5.47 47.12 20.22
CA THR A 89 -4.43 46.68 21.16
C THR A 89 -3.17 46.24 20.39
N PRO A 90 -1.98 46.28 21.00
CA PRO A 90 -0.71 45.97 20.31
C PRO A 90 -0.64 44.59 19.64
N GLN A 91 -1.41 43.62 20.16
CA GLN A 91 -1.48 42.24 19.62
C GLN A 91 -2.25 42.13 18.31
N VAL A 92 -3.01 43.16 17.93
CA VAL A 92 -3.88 43.14 16.75
C VAL A 92 -3.23 43.92 15.63
N LYS A 93 -2.89 43.23 14.54
CA LYS A 93 -2.38 43.83 13.32
C LYS A 93 -3.56 44.16 12.40
N CYS A 94 -3.53 45.35 11.82
CA CYS A 94 -4.57 45.86 10.93
C CYS A 94 -3.93 46.33 9.63
N SER A 95 -4.43 45.85 8.50
CA SER A 95 -4.06 46.38 7.18
C SER A 95 -5.31 46.75 6.39
N ILE A 96 -5.25 47.88 5.68
CA ILE A 96 -6.38 48.43 4.90
C ILE A 96 -6.11 48.17 3.43
N SER A 97 -7.12 47.68 2.72
CA SER A 97 -7.09 47.45 1.28
C SER A 97 -8.19 48.27 0.60
N PRO A 98 -7.87 49.08 -0.44
CA PRO A 98 -6.53 49.37 -0.96
C PRO A 98 -5.67 50.19 0.02
N PRO A 99 -4.32 50.15 -0.08
CA PRO A 99 -3.43 50.86 0.84
C PRO A 99 -3.67 52.37 0.81
N THR A 100 -3.84 52.99 1.98
CA THR A 100 -4.05 54.44 2.10
C THR A 100 -2.74 55.17 2.40
N PRO A 101 -2.52 56.38 1.83
CA PRO A 101 -1.25 57.12 1.99
C PRO A 101 -0.96 57.62 3.42
N GLU A 102 -1.93 57.58 4.34
CA GLU A 102 -1.77 58.03 5.72
C GLU A 102 -1.55 56.86 6.69
N THR A 103 -0.40 56.87 7.37
CA THR A 103 0.14 55.78 8.20
C THR A 103 -0.14 55.92 9.71
N SER A 104 -0.96 56.89 10.12
CA SER A 104 -1.27 57.14 11.54
C SER A 104 -2.61 56.50 11.93
N HIS A 105 -2.58 55.62 12.95
CA HIS A 105 -3.78 55.02 13.58
C HIS A 105 -4.74 56.03 14.25
N GLN A 106 -4.44 57.34 14.21
CA GLN A 106 -5.27 58.39 14.80
C GLN A 106 -5.87 59.35 13.76
N SER A 107 -5.54 59.19 12.48
CA SER A 107 -6.06 60.04 11.39
C SER A 107 -7.41 59.53 10.89
N GLN A 108 -8.28 60.45 10.44
CA GLN A 108 -9.56 60.11 9.81
C GLN A 108 -9.32 59.66 8.36
N ILE A 109 -9.52 58.38 8.08
CA ILE A 109 -9.30 57.76 6.77
C ILE A 109 -10.58 57.82 5.94
N PRO A 110 -10.55 58.24 4.67
CA PRO A 110 -11.73 58.23 3.79
C PRO A 110 -12.36 56.85 3.67
N LEU A 111 -13.69 56.78 3.82
CA LEU A 111 -14.46 55.56 3.72
C LEU A 111 -15.00 55.38 2.28
N ASN A 112 -14.44 54.41 1.56
CA ASN A 112 -14.89 54.03 0.22
C ASN A 112 -15.63 52.68 0.22
N SER A 113 -16.49 52.45 -0.78
CA SER A 113 -17.27 51.21 -0.93
C SER A 113 -16.44 49.93 -0.97
N ASN A 114 -15.18 50.05 -1.42
CA ASN A 114 -14.26 48.93 -1.60
C ASN A 114 -13.23 48.83 -0.46
N THR A 115 -13.39 49.61 0.61
CA THR A 115 -12.45 49.61 1.74
C THR A 115 -12.67 48.35 2.59
N SER A 116 -11.67 47.48 2.62
CA SER A 116 -11.60 46.32 3.50
C SER A 116 -10.52 46.49 4.56
N LEU A 117 -10.80 46.00 5.75
CA LEU A 117 -9.86 45.91 6.86
C LEU A 117 -9.53 44.44 7.09
N LEU A 118 -8.26 44.07 6.89
CA LEU A 118 -7.73 42.77 7.23
C LEU A 118 -7.14 42.82 8.63
N ILE A 119 -7.64 41.93 9.51
CA ILE A 119 -7.22 41.82 10.91
C ILE A 119 -6.47 40.50 11.07
N SER A 120 -5.28 40.56 11.67
CA SER A 120 -4.53 39.37 12.05
C SER A 120 -3.92 39.49 13.45
N MET A 121 -3.69 38.34 14.07
CA MET A 121 -3.00 38.16 15.34
C MET A 121 -1.98 37.03 15.16
N ASP A 122 -0.80 37.19 15.74
CA ASP A 122 0.35 36.30 15.56
C ASP A 122 0.61 35.35 16.73
N ARG A 123 -0.18 35.46 17.80
CA ARG A 123 -0.11 34.61 18.98
C ARG A 123 -1.48 34.41 19.62
N ALA A 124 -1.65 33.28 20.29
CA ALA A 124 -2.83 33.01 21.11
C ALA A 124 -2.96 33.99 22.30
N SER A 125 -4.19 34.21 22.74
CA SER A 125 -4.51 35.02 23.91
C SER A 125 -4.32 34.24 25.21
N GLU A 126 -3.94 34.93 26.28
CA GLU A 126 -3.88 34.34 27.63
C GLU A 126 -5.26 34.30 28.28
N PHE A 127 -6.08 35.32 28.03
CA PHE A 127 -7.40 35.49 28.61
C PHE A 127 -8.46 35.71 27.52
N GLU A 128 -9.72 35.38 27.84
CA GLU A 128 -10.83 35.70 26.96
C GLU A 128 -10.95 37.21 26.79
N ASN A 129 -11.18 37.67 25.56
CA ASN A 129 -11.41 39.07 25.20
C ASN A 129 -10.23 40.01 25.52
N GLU A 130 -9.00 39.47 25.63
CA GLU A 130 -7.77 40.21 25.93
C GLU A 130 -7.51 41.33 24.92
N SER A 131 -7.74 41.05 23.63
CA SER A 131 -7.46 41.98 22.54
C SER A 131 -8.71 42.75 22.15
N LYS A 132 -8.51 43.98 21.69
CA LYS A 132 -9.62 44.87 21.31
C LYS A 132 -9.29 45.66 20.07
N LEU A 133 -10.26 45.78 19.17
CA LEU A 133 -10.26 46.68 18.04
C LEU A 133 -11.53 47.54 18.10
N SER A 134 -11.39 48.83 17.87
CA SER A 134 -12.52 49.73 17.68
C SER A 134 -12.39 50.49 16.36
N VAL A 135 -13.49 50.55 15.62
CA VAL A 135 -13.64 51.35 14.42
C VAL A 135 -14.63 52.46 14.73
N ARG A 136 -14.17 53.70 14.69
CA ARG A 136 -15.03 54.88 14.85
C ARG A 136 -15.31 55.49 13.49
N TYR A 137 -16.58 55.78 13.20
CA TYR A 137 -17.04 56.37 11.95
C TYR A 137 -17.41 57.84 12.14
N TYR A 138 -17.17 58.67 11.13
CA TYR A 138 -17.42 60.11 11.14
C TYR A 138 -18.18 60.57 9.90
N ASN A 139 -19.01 61.62 10.02
CA ASN A 139 -19.68 62.27 8.89
C ASN A 139 -18.77 63.32 8.20
N GLU A 140 -19.34 64.10 7.26
CA GLU A 140 -18.62 65.18 6.56
C GLU A 140 -18.07 66.27 7.49
N ASP A 141 -18.75 66.54 8.60
CA ASP A 141 -18.36 67.55 9.60
C ASP A 141 -17.38 67.02 10.65
N SER A 142 -16.79 65.84 10.43
CA SER A 142 -15.91 65.13 11.38
C SER A 142 -16.57 64.78 12.72
N ASN A 143 -17.90 64.78 12.81
CA ASN A 143 -18.63 64.32 14.00
C ASN A 143 -18.73 62.79 14.01
N ALA A 144 -18.49 62.17 15.17
CA ALA A 144 -18.59 60.72 15.32
C ALA A 144 -20.05 60.25 15.21
N VAL A 145 -20.34 59.38 14.25
CA VAL A 145 -21.69 58.84 13.96
C VAL A 145 -21.89 57.41 14.43
N GLY A 146 -20.81 56.72 14.81
CA GLY A 146 -20.89 55.37 15.38
C GLY A 146 -19.53 54.83 15.77
N VAL A 147 -19.53 53.85 16.68
CA VAL A 147 -18.32 53.12 17.07
C VAL A 147 -18.65 51.64 17.10
N ALA A 148 -17.99 50.86 16.25
CA ALA A 148 -18.00 49.41 16.36
C ALA A 148 -16.84 48.95 17.24
N VAL A 149 -17.09 47.96 18.09
CA VAL A 149 -16.11 47.40 19.03
C VAL A 149 -16.04 45.89 18.88
N LEU A 150 -14.85 45.37 18.57
CA LEU A 150 -14.53 43.95 18.60
C LEU A 150 -13.64 43.64 19.80
N HIS A 151 -14.09 42.70 20.62
CA HIS A 151 -13.26 41.97 21.56
C HIS A 151 -12.79 40.68 20.90
N LEU A 152 -11.48 40.44 20.91
CA LEU A 152 -10.82 39.35 20.22
C LEU A 152 -10.18 38.40 21.24
N THR A 153 -10.44 37.11 21.06
CA THR A 153 -9.75 36.02 21.74
C THR A 153 -9.03 35.21 20.68
N ALA A 154 -7.70 35.12 20.70
CA ALA A 154 -6.94 34.31 19.77
C ALA A 154 -6.66 32.91 20.34
N VAL A 155 -6.79 31.89 19.50
CA VAL A 155 -6.43 30.49 19.80
C VAL A 155 -5.60 29.89 18.67
N GLU A 156 -4.65 29.03 19.00
CA GLU A 156 -4.02 28.10 18.06
C GLU A 156 -4.73 26.76 18.20
N ILE A 157 -5.13 26.17 17.07
CA ILE A 157 -5.75 24.84 17.00
C ILE A 157 -5.14 24.16 15.79
N SER A 158 -4.50 23.00 16.02
CA SER A 158 -3.87 22.20 14.97
C SER A 158 -4.20 20.73 15.19
N LEU A 159 -4.71 20.06 14.15
CA LEU A 159 -4.80 18.61 14.09
C LEU A 159 -3.61 18.09 13.29
N ASP A 160 -2.75 17.31 13.94
CA ASP A 160 -1.43 16.94 13.42
C ASP A 160 -1.26 15.43 13.33
N VAL A 161 -0.49 15.00 12.33
CA VAL A 161 -0.19 13.61 12.00
C VAL A 161 1.25 13.53 11.50
N ASP A 162 1.87 12.35 11.53
CA ASP A 162 3.19 12.06 10.93
C ASP A 162 3.11 12.17 9.39
N ALA A 163 3.26 13.39 8.85
CA ALA A 163 3.11 13.64 7.42
C ALA A 163 4.46 13.61 6.67
N ASP A 164 5.60 13.72 7.34
CA ASP A 164 6.93 13.54 6.75
C ASP A 164 7.46 12.09 6.83
N ARG A 165 6.76 11.22 7.55
CA ARG A 165 6.91 9.76 7.57
C ARG A 165 8.17 9.32 8.31
N ASP A 166 8.51 10.00 9.40
CA ASP A 166 9.66 9.66 10.26
C ASP A 166 9.26 8.87 11.53
N GLY A 167 7.97 8.62 11.73
CA GLY A 167 7.41 7.92 12.88
C GLY A 167 7.03 8.84 14.05
N ILE A 168 7.16 10.16 13.91
CA ILE A 168 6.86 11.16 14.93
C ILE A 168 5.83 12.15 14.39
N VAL A 169 4.82 12.50 15.20
CA VAL A 169 3.83 13.52 14.82
C VAL A 169 4.43 14.92 14.97
N GLU A 170 4.83 15.51 13.85
CA GLU A 170 5.36 16.87 13.77
C GLU A 170 4.28 17.95 14.00
N GLU A 171 4.70 19.18 14.27
CA GLU A 171 3.79 20.31 14.51
C GLU A 171 3.35 20.96 13.20
N ASN A 172 2.05 20.90 12.92
CA ASN A 172 1.38 21.63 11.84
C ASN A 172 2.09 21.57 10.47
N ASN A 173 2.45 20.38 10.00
CA ASN A 173 3.03 20.22 8.66
C ASN A 173 2.11 20.82 7.59
N PRO A 174 2.60 21.71 6.72
CA PRO A 174 1.78 22.40 5.73
C PRO A 174 1.12 21.45 4.71
N ASN A 175 1.63 20.23 4.57
CA ASN A 175 1.12 19.24 3.62
C ASN A 175 0.21 18.18 4.26
N LYS A 176 -0.04 18.24 5.57
CA LYS A 176 -0.78 17.20 6.34
C LYS A 176 -2.19 16.89 5.81
N GLY A 177 -2.83 17.85 5.13
CA GLY A 177 -4.14 17.70 4.50
C GLY A 177 -4.14 17.08 3.10
N SER A 178 -3.00 16.54 2.64
CA SER A 178 -2.82 15.99 1.29
C SER A 178 -1.81 14.86 1.27
N TRP A 179 -1.71 14.14 0.14
CA TRP A 179 -0.85 12.97 0.03
C TRP A 179 -0.07 12.96 -1.29
N LYS A 180 1.23 12.64 -1.25
CA LYS A 180 2.13 12.60 -2.42
C LYS A 180 3.07 11.39 -2.40
N TRP A 181 3.20 10.70 -3.55
CA TRP A 181 4.10 9.56 -3.77
C TRP A 181 5.57 10.02 -3.87
N GLY A 182 6.49 9.10 -3.57
CA GLY A 182 7.91 9.24 -3.86
C GLY A 182 8.77 9.66 -2.66
N PRO A 183 10.10 9.71 -2.83
CA PRO A 183 11.05 10.02 -1.75
C PRO A 183 10.89 11.43 -1.17
N ASN A 184 10.39 12.37 -1.98
CA ASN A 184 10.02 13.74 -1.55
C ASN A 184 8.50 13.88 -1.35
N GLY A 185 7.83 12.74 -1.13
CA GLY A 185 6.41 12.66 -0.84
C GLY A 185 6.11 13.00 0.61
N TYR A 186 4.83 13.15 0.90
CA TYR A 186 4.31 13.53 2.22
C TYR A 186 2.88 13.01 2.40
N GLY A 187 2.35 13.18 3.60
CA GLY A 187 1.04 12.68 4.01
C GLY A 187 1.17 11.38 4.79
N ALA A 188 0.35 11.27 5.84
CA ALA A 188 0.42 10.21 6.82
C ALA A 188 0.01 8.85 6.24
N ILE A 189 0.49 7.79 6.88
CA ILE A 189 0.24 6.40 6.51
C ILE A 189 -0.53 5.74 7.64
N LEU A 190 -1.49 4.89 7.27
CA LEU A 190 -2.37 4.17 8.17
C LEU A 190 -2.28 2.67 7.88
N LEU A 191 -2.09 1.83 8.91
CA LEU A 191 -2.18 0.38 8.76
C LEU A 191 -3.64 -0.09 8.88
N VAL A 192 -3.99 -1.14 8.14
CA VAL A 192 -5.21 -1.90 8.43
C VAL A 192 -4.92 -2.76 9.66
N ASN A 193 -5.68 -2.57 10.73
CA ASN A 193 -5.49 -3.28 12.00
C ASN A 193 -6.07 -4.70 11.93
N CYS A 194 -5.44 -5.53 11.09
CA CYS A 194 -5.97 -6.81 10.63
C CYS A 194 -5.39 -8.03 11.36
N ASP A 195 -4.55 -7.82 12.37
CA ASP A 195 -4.00 -8.85 13.23
C ASP A 195 -4.88 -9.06 14.47
N SER A 196 -4.39 -9.76 15.50
CA SER A 196 -5.22 -10.06 16.66
C SER A 196 -4.41 -10.18 17.94
N GLU A 197 -4.60 -9.22 18.84
CA GLU A 197 -3.97 -9.17 20.16
C GLU A 197 -4.44 -10.29 21.10
N THR A 198 -5.52 -11.00 20.75
CA THR A 198 -5.96 -12.19 21.48
C THR A 198 -5.31 -13.46 20.94
N THR A 199 -4.58 -14.15 21.81
CA THR A 199 -4.07 -15.50 21.51
C THR A 199 -5.13 -16.60 21.72
N LYS A 200 -6.28 -16.28 22.35
CA LYS A 200 -7.36 -17.24 22.63
C LYS A 200 -8.10 -17.60 21.34
N ARG A 201 -7.90 -18.83 20.87
CA ARG A 201 -8.42 -19.34 19.59
C ARG A 201 -9.92 -19.14 19.36
N SER A 202 -10.77 -19.21 20.38
CA SER A 202 -12.22 -19.02 20.25
C SER A 202 -12.65 -17.56 20.10
N LEU A 203 -11.74 -16.62 20.37
CA LEU A 203 -12.00 -15.17 20.32
C LEU A 203 -11.19 -14.48 19.22
N LYS A 204 -10.34 -15.22 18.48
CA LYS A 204 -9.52 -14.70 17.40
C LYS A 204 -10.41 -14.12 16.30
N LYS A 205 -10.24 -12.84 16.06
CA LYS A 205 -10.75 -12.09 14.92
C LYS A 205 -9.86 -10.86 14.75
N PRO A 206 -9.76 -10.30 13.53
CA PRO A 206 -9.04 -9.07 13.30
C PRO A 206 -9.50 -7.97 14.25
N ASP A 207 -8.58 -7.21 14.85
CA ASP A 207 -8.92 -6.21 15.86
C ASP A 207 -9.72 -5.04 15.29
N CYS A 208 -9.56 -4.71 14.00
CA CYS A 208 -10.42 -3.76 13.29
C CYS A 208 -11.92 -4.12 13.31
N LYS A 209 -12.29 -5.39 13.60
CA LYS A 209 -13.68 -5.84 13.77
C LYS A 209 -14.25 -5.59 15.18
N LEU A 210 -13.53 -4.87 16.03
CA LEU A 210 -13.96 -4.46 17.36
C LEU A 210 -14.11 -2.94 17.40
N ASP A 211 -15.14 -2.46 18.07
CA ASP A 211 -15.35 -1.04 18.36
C ASP A 211 -14.67 -0.60 19.67
N TYR A 212 -13.71 -1.38 20.17
CA TYR A 212 -12.93 -1.09 21.38
C TYR A 212 -11.54 -1.72 21.32
N ILE A 213 -10.58 -1.06 21.98
CA ILE A 213 -9.23 -1.58 22.18
C ILE A 213 -9.26 -2.65 23.27
N ARG A 214 -8.86 -3.88 22.92
CA ARG A 214 -8.81 -4.98 23.90
C ARG A 214 -7.54 -4.94 24.75
N ASN A 215 -6.41 -4.63 24.12
CA ASN A 215 -5.09 -4.63 24.74
C ASN A 215 -4.35 -3.36 24.32
N VAL A 216 -3.56 -2.77 25.21
CA VAL A 216 -2.83 -1.52 24.94
C VAL A 216 -1.71 -1.71 23.90
N SER A 217 -1.28 -2.94 23.65
CA SER A 217 -0.35 -3.26 22.56
C SER A 217 -0.92 -2.98 21.17
N ASP A 218 -2.24 -3.08 20.99
CA ASP A 218 -2.99 -2.75 19.77
C ASP A 218 -2.72 -1.31 19.30
N LEU A 219 -2.37 -0.40 20.23
CA LEU A 219 -2.05 0.98 19.89
C LEU A 219 -0.79 1.12 19.04
N LYS A 220 0.07 0.09 18.95
CA LYS A 220 1.28 0.09 18.12
C LYS A 220 0.96 -0.04 16.63
N ASP A 221 -0.16 -0.70 16.32
CA ASP A 221 -0.66 -0.87 14.96
C ASP A 221 -1.40 0.38 14.46
N MET A 222 -1.77 1.27 15.38
CA MET A 222 -2.51 2.50 15.11
C MET A 222 -1.59 3.68 14.84
N SER A 223 -1.98 4.53 13.90
CA SER A 223 -1.26 5.74 13.58
C SER A 223 -1.60 6.86 14.57
N PRO A 224 -0.60 7.55 15.14
CA PRO A 224 -0.83 8.63 16.08
C PRO A 224 -1.37 9.87 15.37
N MET A 225 -2.32 10.54 16.01
CA MET A 225 -2.85 11.84 15.61
C MET A 225 -2.97 12.73 16.85
N LYS A 226 -2.61 14.00 16.76
CA LYS A 226 -2.59 14.92 17.90
C LYS A 226 -3.42 16.15 17.66
N LEU A 227 -4.24 16.53 18.65
CA LEU A 227 -4.80 17.87 18.74
C LEU A 227 -3.88 18.72 19.60
N ARG A 228 -3.29 19.76 19.00
CA ARG A 228 -2.51 20.78 19.71
C ARG A 228 -3.31 22.07 19.81
N THR A 229 -3.35 22.64 21.01
CA THR A 229 -4.02 23.91 21.24
C THR A 229 -3.17 24.88 22.04
N ARG A 230 -3.28 26.18 21.73
CA ARG A 230 -2.78 27.29 22.55
C ARG A 230 -3.88 28.33 22.74
N GLY A 231 -4.10 28.79 23.97
CA GLY A 231 -5.05 29.88 24.23
C GLY A 231 -5.52 29.94 25.68
N PRO A 232 -6.65 30.60 25.96
CA PRO A 232 -7.23 30.66 27.30
C PRO A 232 -7.55 29.28 27.87
N SER A 233 -7.85 29.19 29.16
CA SER A 233 -8.16 27.91 29.83
C SER A 233 -9.42 27.21 29.31
N CYS A 234 -10.31 27.94 28.63
CA CYS A 234 -11.52 27.40 28.02
C CYS A 234 -11.90 28.23 26.78
N LEU A 235 -12.66 27.63 25.87
CA LEU A 235 -13.29 28.39 24.79
C LEU A 235 -14.40 29.30 25.34
N PRO A 236 -14.68 30.44 24.68
CA PRO A 236 -15.85 31.26 25.02
C PRO A 236 -17.14 30.44 25.00
N LYS A 237 -18.11 30.82 25.84
CA LYS A 237 -19.36 30.06 26.04
C LYS A 237 -20.02 29.67 24.71
N GLY A 238 -20.27 28.37 24.54
CA GLY A 238 -20.98 27.78 23.41
C GLY A 238 -20.12 27.52 22.17
N TYR A 239 -18.85 27.96 22.14
CA TYR A 239 -17.91 27.49 21.13
C TYR A 239 -17.42 26.09 21.49
N LYS A 240 -17.21 25.25 20.47
CA LYS A 240 -16.71 23.89 20.67
C LYS A 240 -15.86 23.41 19.50
N LEU A 241 -15.09 22.37 19.74
CA LEU A 241 -14.37 21.62 18.72
C LEU A 241 -15.15 20.38 18.34
N MET A 242 -15.39 20.20 17.04
CA MET A 242 -16.08 19.06 16.48
C MET A 242 -15.15 18.33 15.53
N MET A 243 -14.77 17.10 15.88
CA MET A 243 -14.08 16.22 14.95
C MET A 243 -15.12 15.52 14.08
N HIS A 244 -14.89 15.42 12.78
CA HIS A 244 -15.85 14.80 11.85
C HIS A 244 -15.18 14.19 10.61
N ILE A 245 -15.90 13.22 10.04
CA ILE A 245 -15.50 12.43 8.88
C ILE A 245 -16.70 12.25 7.94
N CYS A 246 -16.43 12.01 6.66
CA CYS A 246 -17.50 11.69 5.72
C CYS A 246 -17.95 10.24 5.88
N LEU A 247 -19.18 9.93 5.45
CA LEU A 247 -19.75 8.59 5.56
C LEU A 247 -18.88 7.53 4.88
N GLY A 248 -18.37 7.80 3.67
CA GLY A 248 -17.52 6.86 2.94
C GLY A 248 -16.24 6.49 3.71
N ASP A 249 -15.54 7.49 4.24
CA ASP A 249 -14.30 7.28 5.01
C ASP A 249 -14.57 6.64 6.38
N SER A 250 -15.75 6.88 6.98
CA SER A 250 -16.12 6.31 8.29
C SER A 250 -16.20 4.78 8.28
N GLU A 251 -16.50 4.18 7.14
CA GLU A 251 -16.51 2.73 6.96
C GLU A 251 -15.08 2.16 6.85
N LYS A 252 -14.09 3.02 6.58
CA LYS A 252 -12.69 2.63 6.30
C LYS A 252 -11.75 2.85 7.47
N ILE A 253 -12.11 3.66 8.47
CA ILE A 253 -11.26 3.92 9.64
C ILE A 253 -12.04 3.96 10.95
N ARG A 254 -11.31 3.86 12.06
CA ARG A 254 -11.79 4.20 13.40
C ARG A 254 -10.76 5.06 14.13
N VAL A 255 -11.23 6.00 14.95
CA VAL A 255 -10.40 6.90 15.74
C VAL A 255 -10.76 6.73 17.20
N PHE A 256 -9.77 6.44 18.04
CA PHE A 256 -9.89 6.42 19.50
C PHE A 256 -9.22 7.66 20.09
N GLY A 257 -9.83 8.28 21.10
CA GLY A 257 -9.22 9.40 21.84
C GLY A 257 -8.69 8.94 23.19
N SER A 258 -7.58 9.50 23.67
CA SER A 258 -7.06 9.18 25.01
C SER A 258 -7.70 10.06 26.09
N THR A 259 -8.33 9.45 27.10
CA THR A 259 -8.95 10.18 28.24
C THR A 259 -7.99 10.41 29.40
N SER A 260 -6.86 9.70 29.43
CA SER A 260 -5.87 9.79 30.49
C SER A 260 -4.67 10.61 30.03
N GLY A 261 -4.62 11.90 30.40
CA GLY A 261 -3.44 12.73 30.14
C GLY A 261 -2.16 12.07 30.65
N ASN A 262 -1.21 11.79 29.76
CA ASN A 262 0.19 11.36 30.00
C ASN A 262 0.46 10.58 31.30
N LYS A 263 -0.32 9.53 31.58
CA LYS A 263 0.13 8.51 32.53
C LYS A 263 0.90 7.46 31.74
N GLN A 264 2.20 7.34 32.03
CA GLN A 264 2.98 6.17 31.65
C GLN A 264 2.18 4.93 32.06
N VAL A 265 1.68 4.19 31.05
CA VAL A 265 0.99 2.93 31.28
C VAL A 265 2.06 1.94 31.72
N ASN A 266 2.21 1.76 33.03
CA ASN A 266 2.90 0.61 33.57
C ASN A 266 2.20 -0.64 33.01
N ASN A 267 2.98 -1.65 32.59
CA ASN A 267 2.58 -2.94 31.99
C ASN A 267 1.64 -3.83 32.83
N ALA A 268 0.83 -3.26 33.72
CA ALA A 268 -0.25 -3.96 34.39
C ALA A 268 -1.52 -3.80 33.54
N GLU A 269 -2.11 -4.93 33.14
CA GLU A 269 -3.40 -5.03 32.43
C GLU A 269 -4.42 -4.02 32.97
N SER A 270 -4.57 -2.87 32.29
CA SER A 270 -5.65 -1.93 32.57
C SER A 270 -6.96 -2.65 32.29
N THR A 271 -7.76 -2.87 33.33
CA THR A 271 -9.02 -3.62 33.23
C THR A 271 -10.16 -2.82 32.60
N ASN A 272 -9.91 -1.60 32.10
CA ASN A 272 -10.96 -0.73 31.56
C ASN A 272 -10.52 0.10 30.33
N THR A 273 -9.84 -0.55 29.37
CA THR A 273 -9.39 0.06 28.10
C THR A 273 -10.47 0.83 27.35
N VAL A 274 -11.74 0.40 27.41
CA VAL A 274 -12.90 1.11 26.81
C VAL A 274 -13.08 2.53 27.39
N LYS A 275 -12.81 2.71 28.69
CA LYS A 275 -12.89 4.04 29.33
C LYS A 275 -11.67 4.89 29.02
N ASP A 276 -10.51 4.25 28.89
CA ASP A 276 -9.24 4.93 28.64
C ASP A 276 -9.15 5.41 27.17
N TYR A 277 -9.79 4.68 26.24
CA TYR A 277 -9.76 4.94 24.80
C TYR A 277 -11.16 4.86 24.15
N PRO A 278 -12.05 5.84 24.39
CA PRO A 278 -13.35 5.91 23.72
C PRO A 278 -13.22 6.13 22.21
N VAL A 279 -14.15 5.55 21.45
CA VAL A 279 -14.33 5.84 20.02
C VAL A 279 -14.77 7.30 19.85
N VAL A 280 -14.04 8.01 18.99
CA VAL A 280 -14.31 9.41 18.61
C VAL A 280 -14.92 9.47 17.22
N LEU A 281 -14.40 8.67 16.28
CA LEU A 281 -14.96 8.53 14.94
C LEU A 281 -14.92 7.06 14.50
N GLY A 282 -15.84 6.69 13.61
CA GLY A 282 -15.88 5.37 12.98
C GLY A 282 -17.24 5.11 12.32
N PRO A 283 -17.55 3.86 11.96
CA PRO A 283 -18.76 3.53 11.18
C PRO A 283 -20.07 4.05 11.79
N GLU A 284 -20.17 4.04 13.12
CA GLU A 284 -21.38 4.47 13.86
C GLU A 284 -21.30 5.92 14.37
N VAL A 285 -20.13 6.57 14.25
CA VAL A 285 -19.88 7.92 14.80
C VAL A 285 -19.18 8.79 13.76
N LEU A 286 -19.96 9.57 13.01
CA LEU A 286 -19.44 10.46 11.96
C LEU A 286 -18.88 11.77 12.49
N SER A 287 -19.29 12.17 13.69
CA SER A 287 -18.85 13.41 14.33
C SER A 287 -18.97 13.33 15.84
N GLN A 288 -17.98 13.87 16.54
CA GLN A 288 -17.93 13.88 18.00
C GLN A 288 -17.33 15.19 18.49
N GLU A 289 -17.95 15.78 19.52
CA GLU A 289 -17.37 16.91 20.24
C GLU A 289 -16.11 16.45 20.97
N VAL A 290 -15.00 17.13 20.73
CA VAL A 290 -13.71 16.85 21.38
C VAL A 290 -13.39 17.94 22.40
N PRO A 291 -12.85 17.58 23.59
CA PRO A 291 -12.48 18.56 24.60
C PRO A 291 -11.46 19.57 24.07
N TYR A 292 -11.66 20.85 24.40
CA TYR A 292 -10.59 21.85 24.28
C TYR A 292 -9.78 21.85 25.59
N PRO A 293 -8.51 21.40 25.57
CA PRO A 293 -7.74 21.25 26.81
C PRO A 293 -7.29 22.60 27.41
N GLY A 294 -7.24 23.66 26.60
CA GLY A 294 -6.85 25.02 27.03
C GLY A 294 -5.36 25.15 27.37
N GLY A 295 -4.89 26.40 27.48
CA GLY A 295 -3.45 26.66 27.65
C GLY A 295 -2.64 26.12 26.48
N ASN A 296 -1.35 25.80 26.70
CA ASN A 296 -0.52 25.08 25.74
C ASN A 296 -0.63 23.57 26.04
N ALA A 297 -1.47 22.86 25.29
CA ALA A 297 -1.81 21.47 25.59
C ALA A 297 -1.96 20.61 24.34
N GLU A 298 -1.70 19.32 24.51
CA GLU A 298 -1.88 18.28 23.49
C GLU A 298 -2.91 17.25 23.96
N MET A 299 -3.63 16.67 23.01
CA MET A 299 -4.50 15.51 23.21
C MET A 299 -4.23 14.48 22.12
N ASP A 300 -3.99 13.24 22.54
CA ASP A 300 -3.63 12.14 21.65
C ASP A 300 -4.86 11.36 21.16
N PHE A 301 -4.79 10.96 19.90
CA PHE A 301 -5.72 10.07 19.22
C PHE A 301 -4.94 8.95 18.52
N HIS A 302 -5.61 7.80 18.36
CA HIS A 302 -5.08 6.63 17.69
C HIS A 302 -6.03 6.25 16.55
N VAL A 303 -5.49 6.15 15.34
CA VAL A 303 -6.26 5.88 14.12
C VAL A 303 -5.93 4.49 13.61
N GLU A 304 -6.94 3.68 13.32
CA GLU A 304 -6.79 2.37 12.68
C GLU A 304 -7.53 2.32 11.34
N GLY A 305 -6.96 1.60 10.37
CA GLY A 305 -7.64 1.22 9.13
C GLY A 305 -8.50 -0.02 9.33
N LEU A 306 -9.70 -0.01 8.75
CA LEU A 306 -10.67 -1.11 8.81
C LEU A 306 -10.66 -1.96 7.53
N GLU A 307 -10.25 -1.37 6.42
CA GLU A 307 -10.26 -1.99 5.11
C GLU A 307 -9.03 -1.59 4.30
N PHE A 308 -8.52 -2.54 3.52
CA PHE A 308 -7.45 -2.31 2.54
C PHE A 308 -7.96 -1.52 1.33
N PRO A 309 -7.07 -0.84 0.57
CA PRO A 309 -7.41 -0.34 -0.75
C PRO A 309 -8.07 -1.45 -1.59
N ASP A 310 -9.13 -1.08 -2.31
CA ASP A 310 -9.92 -1.99 -3.14
C ASP A 310 -10.48 -1.26 -4.36
N LYS A 311 -11.26 -1.94 -5.20
CA LYS A 311 -11.87 -1.40 -6.42
C LYS A 311 -12.54 -0.03 -6.23
N ASP A 312 -13.25 0.11 -5.12
CA ASP A 312 -14.10 1.23 -4.74
C ASP A 312 -13.46 2.12 -3.66
N PHE A 313 -12.21 1.82 -3.28
CA PHE A 313 -11.47 2.58 -2.27
C PHE A 313 -9.99 2.74 -2.65
N ASP A 314 -9.59 3.96 -2.99
CA ASP A 314 -8.24 4.27 -3.44
C ASP A 314 -7.18 4.35 -2.32
N GLY A 315 -7.60 4.07 -1.09
CA GLY A 315 -6.80 4.09 0.12
C GLY A 315 -6.69 5.46 0.80
N LEU A 316 -7.30 6.54 0.29
CA LEU A 316 -7.22 7.86 0.92
C LEU A 316 -8.43 8.13 1.82
N VAL A 317 -8.17 8.65 3.02
CA VAL A 317 -9.20 9.05 3.99
C VAL A 317 -8.86 10.38 4.63
N THR A 318 -9.89 11.14 5.00
CA THR A 318 -9.73 12.50 5.52
C THR A 318 -10.44 12.68 6.86
N ILE A 319 -9.71 13.17 7.87
CA ILE A 319 -10.29 13.57 9.17
C ILE A 319 -10.25 15.10 9.27
N ASN A 320 -11.35 15.69 9.74
CA ASN A 320 -11.48 17.13 9.89
C ASN A 320 -11.74 17.51 11.35
N LEU A 321 -11.21 18.66 11.76
CA LEU A 321 -11.51 19.28 13.05
C LEU A 321 -12.04 20.69 12.82
N SER A 322 -13.30 20.93 13.17
CA SER A 322 -13.95 22.23 13.00
C SER A 322 -14.18 22.93 14.34
N LEU A 323 -13.81 24.21 14.40
CA LEU A 323 -14.21 25.11 15.48
C LEU A 323 -15.58 25.67 15.15
N LEU A 324 -16.57 25.36 15.99
CA LEU A 324 -17.96 25.76 15.79
C LEU A 324 -18.31 26.97 16.64
N LYS A 325 -19.00 27.94 16.03
CA LYS A 325 -19.52 29.15 16.67
C LYS A 325 -21.02 28.99 16.96
N PRO A 326 -21.47 29.27 18.19
CA PRO A 326 -22.90 29.30 18.51
C PRO A 326 -23.57 30.52 17.87
N ILE A 327 -24.79 30.33 17.38
CA ILE A 327 -25.64 31.41 16.83
C ILE A 327 -26.80 31.69 17.77
N SER A 328 -27.63 30.68 18.02
CA SER A 328 -28.69 30.66 19.02
C SER A 328 -29.12 29.21 19.27
N ASP A 329 -29.89 28.96 20.32
CA ASP A 329 -30.40 27.61 20.63
C ASP A 329 -31.33 27.04 19.54
N ALA A 330 -31.83 27.90 18.62
CA ALA A 330 -32.76 27.54 17.55
C ALA A 330 -32.09 27.32 16.18
N VAL A 331 -30.78 27.57 16.05
CA VAL A 331 -30.06 27.55 14.76
C VAL A 331 -28.78 26.73 14.91
N PRO A 332 -28.43 25.87 13.94
CA PRO A 332 -27.18 25.12 13.99
C PRO A 332 -25.98 26.06 14.09
N GLU A 333 -24.94 25.57 14.78
CA GLU A 333 -23.68 26.27 14.91
C GLU A 333 -23.00 26.43 13.55
N THR A 334 -22.16 27.45 13.43
CA THR A 334 -21.44 27.73 12.18
C THR A 334 -19.97 27.34 12.31
N PRO A 335 -19.40 26.52 11.40
CA PRO A 335 -17.97 26.30 11.38
C PRO A 335 -17.24 27.60 11.01
N ILE A 336 -16.29 28.00 11.85
CA ILE A 336 -15.51 29.25 11.66
C ILE A 336 -14.04 29.00 11.34
N PHE A 337 -13.59 27.76 11.50
CA PHE A 337 -12.27 27.27 11.11
C PHE A 337 -12.36 25.75 10.98
N THR A 338 -11.65 25.18 10.02
CA THR A 338 -11.52 23.73 9.86
C THR A 338 -10.09 23.40 9.51
N ASP A 339 -9.47 22.54 10.31
CA ASP A 339 -8.20 21.91 10.00
C ASP A 339 -8.44 20.48 9.47
N LYS A 340 -7.51 19.99 8.64
CA LYS A 340 -7.67 18.74 7.90
C LYS A 340 -6.37 17.95 7.88
N VAL A 341 -6.48 16.65 8.12
CA VAL A 341 -5.41 15.67 7.91
C VAL A 341 -5.86 14.56 6.96
N MET A 342 -4.92 14.04 6.18
CA MET A 342 -5.15 12.96 5.22
C MET A 342 -4.22 11.78 5.53
N PHE A 343 -4.79 10.58 5.52
CA PHE A 343 -4.05 9.34 5.60
C PHE A 343 -4.16 8.56 4.28
N ARG A 344 -3.11 7.79 3.97
CA ARG A 344 -3.18 6.69 3.02
C ARG A 344 -3.10 5.36 3.77
N VAL A 345 -4.10 4.51 3.57
CA VAL A 345 -4.06 3.11 4.02
C VAL A 345 -2.96 2.36 3.27
N ALA A 346 -2.10 1.66 4.02
CA ALA A 346 -1.01 0.88 3.49
C ALA A 346 -1.54 -0.27 2.61
N PRO A 347 -0.94 -0.52 1.43
CA PRO A 347 -1.32 -1.63 0.58
C PRO A 347 -0.81 -2.95 1.17
N TRP A 348 -1.43 -4.06 0.77
CA TRP A 348 -0.88 -5.40 0.96
C TRP A 348 0.21 -5.69 -0.09
N ILE A 349 1.35 -6.24 0.34
CA ILE A 349 2.55 -6.42 -0.49
C ILE A 349 3.06 -7.86 -0.40
N MET A 350 3.21 -8.53 -1.53
CA MET A 350 3.76 -9.89 -1.67
C MET A 350 5.29 -9.94 -1.63
N THR A 351 5.86 -11.11 -1.33
CA THR A 351 7.32 -11.32 -1.30
C THR A 351 7.80 -12.32 -2.36
N PRO A 352 8.69 -11.95 -3.30
CA PRO A 352 9.20 -12.86 -4.32
C PRO A 352 10.16 -13.90 -3.75
N ASN A 353 10.36 -14.99 -4.50
CA ASN A 353 11.29 -16.08 -4.17
C ASN A 353 12.74 -15.66 -3.94
N THR A 354 13.12 -14.46 -4.39
CA THR A 354 14.45 -13.87 -4.22
C THR A 354 14.66 -13.18 -2.86
N LEU A 355 13.59 -12.94 -2.08
CA LEU A 355 13.73 -12.43 -0.71
C LEU A 355 14.13 -13.54 0.26
N GLN A 356 14.79 -13.13 1.36
CA GLN A 356 15.30 -14.03 2.38
C GLN A 356 14.14 -14.80 3.04
N PRO A 357 14.14 -16.15 3.01
CA PRO A 357 13.17 -16.96 3.75
C PRO A 357 13.25 -16.72 5.27
N GLU A 358 12.14 -16.93 5.96
CA GLU A 358 12.09 -16.95 7.43
C GLU A 358 11.51 -18.26 7.97
N GLU A 359 10.42 -18.72 7.37
CA GLU A 359 9.68 -19.89 7.83
C GLU A 359 9.01 -20.62 6.68
N VAL A 360 9.19 -21.94 6.65
CA VAL A 360 8.59 -22.84 5.66
C VAL A 360 7.40 -23.54 6.28
N PHE A 361 6.31 -23.62 5.53
CA PHE A 361 5.05 -24.23 5.91
C PHE A 361 4.82 -25.45 5.04
N VAL A 362 4.46 -26.58 5.65
CA VAL A 362 4.07 -27.82 4.93
C VAL A 362 2.97 -28.55 5.67
N CYS A 363 2.17 -29.34 4.95
CA CYS A 363 1.14 -30.18 5.53
C CYS A 363 1.64 -31.61 5.78
N ARG A 364 1.29 -32.20 6.92
CA ARG A 364 1.42 -33.64 7.13
C ARG A 364 0.15 -34.35 6.68
N THR A 365 0.30 -35.33 5.80
CA THR A 365 -0.76 -36.26 5.39
C THR A 365 -0.40 -37.70 5.77
N SER A 366 -1.30 -38.64 5.52
CA SER A 366 -1.09 -40.06 5.86
C SER A 366 -0.01 -40.73 5.02
N ASP A 367 0.35 -40.15 3.87
CA ASP A 367 1.16 -40.76 2.82
C ASP A 367 2.48 -40.03 2.51
N ASN A 368 2.76 -38.87 3.11
CA ASN A 368 3.88 -38.00 2.71
C ASN A 368 5.11 -38.01 3.65
N GLN A 369 5.28 -39.04 4.50
CA GLN A 369 6.40 -39.10 5.45
C GLN A 369 7.80 -38.99 4.80
N PRO A 370 8.10 -39.65 3.65
CA PRO A 370 9.38 -39.49 2.97
C PRO A 370 9.65 -38.05 2.53
N PHE A 371 8.66 -37.42 1.88
CA PHE A 371 8.70 -36.00 1.49
C PHE A 371 8.98 -35.08 2.68
N LEU A 372 8.24 -35.25 3.79
CA LEU A 372 8.42 -34.42 4.99
C LEU A 372 9.82 -34.55 5.59
N LYS A 373 10.42 -35.74 5.53
CA LYS A 373 11.79 -35.96 5.99
C LYS A 373 12.77 -35.14 5.15
N GLU A 374 12.65 -35.19 3.84
CA GLU A 374 13.56 -34.48 2.92
C GLU A 374 13.38 -32.97 2.99
N ILE A 375 12.15 -32.46 3.10
CA ILE A 375 11.87 -31.05 3.38
C ILE A 375 12.49 -30.63 4.71
N LYS A 376 12.31 -31.43 5.77
CA LYS A 376 12.89 -31.11 7.08
C LYS A 376 14.42 -31.04 7.01
N ASP A 377 15.05 -31.97 6.29
CA ASP A 377 16.51 -31.99 6.10
C ASP A 377 16.97 -30.74 5.32
N LEU A 378 16.28 -30.37 4.24
CA LEU A 378 16.54 -29.16 3.44
C LEU A 378 16.41 -27.88 4.27
N VAL A 379 15.30 -27.72 5.00
CA VAL A 379 15.00 -26.51 5.78
C VAL A 379 15.99 -26.36 6.93
N THR A 380 16.30 -27.46 7.63
CA THR A 380 17.30 -27.48 8.71
C THR A 380 18.69 -27.11 8.19
N LYS A 381 19.11 -27.69 7.06
CA LYS A 381 20.40 -27.37 6.41
C LYS A 381 20.46 -25.91 5.94
N SER A 382 19.32 -25.35 5.56
CA SER A 382 19.20 -23.96 5.13
C SER A 382 19.13 -22.95 6.28
N GLY A 383 18.94 -23.42 7.53
CA GLY A 383 18.91 -22.57 8.72
C GLY A 383 17.61 -21.81 8.95
N TYR A 384 16.49 -22.27 8.37
CA TYR A 384 15.18 -21.62 8.49
C TYR A 384 14.22 -22.40 9.40
N LYS A 385 13.13 -21.74 9.82
CA LYS A 385 12.09 -22.39 10.65
C LYS A 385 11.20 -23.28 9.77
N LEU A 386 10.66 -24.34 10.35
CA LEU A 386 9.69 -25.24 9.72
C LEU A 386 8.43 -25.33 10.59
N LYS A 387 7.28 -25.06 9.99
CA LYS A 387 5.96 -25.22 10.61
C LYS A 387 5.17 -26.28 9.84
N ILE A 388 4.83 -27.35 10.54
CA ILE A 388 4.06 -28.46 9.99
C ILE A 388 2.60 -28.29 10.40
N CYS A 389 1.70 -28.18 9.42
CA CYS A 389 0.27 -28.25 9.63
C CYS A 389 -0.14 -29.72 9.81
N GLU A 390 -0.63 -30.04 11.00
CA GLU A 390 -0.97 -31.41 11.38
C GLU A 390 -2.37 -31.85 10.86
N PRO A 391 -2.64 -33.17 10.75
CA PRO A 391 -3.86 -33.71 10.16
C PRO A 391 -5.18 -33.19 10.74
N PHE A 392 -5.22 -32.86 12.04
CA PHE A 392 -6.43 -32.32 12.67
C PHE A 392 -6.81 -30.94 12.12
N MET A 393 -5.86 -30.21 11.52
CA MET A 393 -6.07 -28.89 10.95
C MET A 393 -6.27 -28.96 9.45
N ASN A 394 -5.38 -29.65 8.73
CA ASN A 394 -5.45 -29.74 7.27
C ASN A 394 -6.50 -30.72 6.74
N ARG A 395 -6.96 -31.67 7.57
CA ARG A 395 -7.96 -32.70 7.23
C ARG A 395 -7.67 -33.44 5.92
N GLY A 396 -6.39 -33.67 5.63
CA GLY A 396 -5.91 -34.40 4.46
C GLY A 396 -5.54 -33.51 3.26
N ASP A 397 -5.83 -32.21 3.31
CA ASP A 397 -5.41 -31.27 2.29
C ASP A 397 -3.91 -30.94 2.43
N ARG A 398 -3.18 -31.16 1.35
CA ARG A 398 -1.72 -31.05 1.29
C ARG A 398 -1.24 -29.75 0.65
N TRP A 399 -2.15 -28.97 0.07
CA TRP A 399 -1.86 -27.85 -0.82
C TRP A 399 -1.84 -26.53 -0.06
N ILE A 400 -0.83 -26.36 0.80
CA ILE A 400 -0.72 -25.13 1.61
C ILE A 400 -0.35 -23.89 0.79
N GLN A 401 0.21 -24.07 -0.41
CA GLN A 401 0.42 -22.98 -1.38
C GLN A 401 -0.91 -22.44 -1.92
N ASP A 402 -1.88 -23.33 -2.11
CA ASP A 402 -3.13 -22.96 -2.78
C ASP A 402 -4.07 -22.14 -1.90
N GLU A 403 -4.03 -22.35 -0.58
CA GLU A 403 -4.99 -21.74 0.34
C GLU A 403 -4.60 -20.32 0.74
N LEU A 404 -3.32 -19.96 0.71
CA LEU A 404 -2.86 -18.71 1.30
C LEU A 404 -1.61 -18.16 0.65
N GLU A 405 -1.45 -16.84 0.73
CA GLU A 405 -0.28 -16.13 0.24
C GLU A 405 0.25 -15.21 1.34
N PHE A 406 1.56 -15.27 1.60
CA PHE A 406 2.18 -14.43 2.61
C PHE A 406 2.57 -13.07 2.02
N GLY A 407 1.93 -12.02 2.52
CA GLY A 407 2.38 -10.65 2.30
C GLY A 407 2.72 -9.93 3.60
N PHE A 408 2.86 -8.62 3.51
CA PHE A 408 3.05 -7.73 4.65
C PHE A 408 2.40 -6.37 4.40
N ILE A 409 2.22 -5.62 5.48
CA ILE A 409 1.89 -4.19 5.46
C ILE A 409 2.97 -3.43 6.21
N ASP A 410 3.13 -2.14 5.89
CA ASP A 410 4.26 -1.36 6.36
C ASP A 410 3.91 0.11 6.54
N SER A 411 4.49 0.72 7.56
CA SER A 411 4.35 2.13 7.93
C SER A 411 5.64 2.62 8.60
N PRO A 412 5.81 3.94 8.80
CA PRO A 412 6.97 4.48 9.51
C PRO A 412 7.12 3.98 10.96
N HIS A 413 6.01 3.62 11.62
CA HIS A 413 5.98 3.27 13.05
C HIS A 413 5.92 1.76 13.31
N HIS A 414 5.37 0.97 12.39
CA HIS A 414 5.18 -0.47 12.58
C HIS A 414 5.04 -1.25 11.27
N GLN A 415 5.41 -2.54 11.30
CA GLN A 415 5.41 -3.45 10.14
C GLN A 415 5.13 -4.89 10.60
N PHE A 416 4.19 -5.58 9.94
CA PHE A 416 3.90 -6.98 10.24
C PHE A 416 3.40 -7.78 9.01
N PRO A 417 3.60 -9.11 9.00
CA PRO A 417 3.09 -9.99 7.94
C PRO A 417 1.55 -10.05 7.95
N VAL A 418 0.96 -10.16 6.76
CA VAL A 418 -0.49 -10.32 6.57
C VAL A 418 -0.72 -11.46 5.59
N VAL A 419 -1.45 -12.48 6.01
CA VAL A 419 -1.87 -13.56 5.11
C VAL A 419 -3.08 -13.12 4.30
N LEU A 420 -2.98 -13.25 2.97
CA LEU A 420 -4.15 -13.25 2.10
C LEU A 420 -4.65 -14.69 2.02
N ASP A 421 -5.90 -14.90 2.41
CA ASP A 421 -6.61 -16.18 2.38
C ASP A 421 -7.37 -16.30 1.06
N SER A 422 -7.19 -17.43 0.37
CA SER A 422 -7.79 -17.69 -0.94
C SER A 422 -9.26 -18.06 -0.79
N PRO A 423 -10.15 -17.61 -1.70
CA PRO A 423 -11.53 -18.08 -1.75
C PRO A 423 -11.65 -19.56 -2.19
N ARG A 424 -10.53 -20.27 -2.44
CA ARG A 424 -10.48 -21.73 -2.62
C ARG A 424 -11.27 -22.45 -1.51
N ASP A 425 -11.11 -21.99 -0.28
CA ASP A 425 -11.94 -22.34 0.87
C ASP A 425 -12.05 -23.86 1.12
N GLY A 426 -10.92 -24.55 0.91
CA GLY A 426 -10.83 -26.01 0.98
C GLY A 426 -10.74 -26.53 2.42
N GLU A 427 -10.06 -27.67 2.62
CA GLU A 427 -9.91 -28.18 3.99
C GLU A 427 -8.93 -27.35 4.83
N LEU A 428 -8.10 -26.53 4.20
CA LEU A 428 -7.18 -25.62 4.87
C LEU A 428 -7.79 -24.27 5.27
N LYS A 429 -9.04 -23.94 4.95
CA LYS A 429 -9.67 -22.61 5.23
C LYS A 429 -9.58 -22.07 6.65
N ASN A 430 -9.47 -22.98 7.60
CA ASN A 430 -9.34 -22.62 9.01
C ASN A 430 -7.89 -22.31 9.42
N PHE A 431 -6.90 -22.68 8.61
CA PHE A 431 -5.50 -22.53 8.93
C PHE A 431 -5.10 -21.04 8.99
N PRO A 432 -5.40 -20.19 8.00
CA PRO A 432 -5.05 -18.78 8.06
C PRO A 432 -5.67 -18.07 9.27
N CYS A 433 -7.00 -18.15 9.44
CA CYS A 433 -7.71 -17.43 10.48
C CYS A 433 -7.57 -18.04 11.91
N LYS A 434 -7.30 -19.34 12.07
CA LYS A 434 -7.19 -19.97 13.41
C LYS A 434 -5.75 -20.21 13.86
N VAL A 435 -4.81 -20.40 12.93
CA VAL A 435 -3.41 -20.75 13.23
C VAL A 435 -2.47 -19.59 13.01
N LEU A 436 -2.64 -18.82 11.93
CA LEU A 436 -1.74 -17.70 11.59
C LEU A 436 -2.15 -16.40 12.26
N LEU A 437 -3.42 -16.00 12.14
CA LEU A 437 -3.94 -14.78 12.78
C LEU A 437 -3.57 -14.74 14.27
N GLY A 438 -2.95 -13.65 14.69
CA GLY A 438 -2.47 -13.44 16.05
C GLY A 438 -1.71 -12.11 16.14
N PRO A 439 -1.03 -11.84 17.27
CA PRO A 439 -0.30 -10.59 17.45
C PRO A 439 0.79 -10.42 16.39
N ASP A 440 0.86 -9.26 15.76
CA ASP A 440 1.75 -8.94 14.64
C ASP A 440 1.65 -9.97 13.49
N PHE A 441 0.46 -10.53 13.25
CA PHE A 441 0.18 -11.41 12.12
C PHE A 441 -1.25 -11.23 11.60
N GLY A 442 -1.37 -10.39 10.57
CA GLY A 442 -2.63 -9.98 9.98
C GLY A 442 -3.30 -11.04 9.11
N TYR A 443 -4.60 -10.86 8.89
CA TYR A 443 -5.44 -11.71 8.05
C TYR A 443 -6.34 -10.87 7.14
N VAL A 444 -6.42 -11.23 5.86
CA VAL A 444 -7.35 -10.65 4.89
C VAL A 444 -7.84 -11.73 3.93
N THR A 445 -9.11 -11.65 3.50
CA THR A 445 -9.70 -12.54 2.46
C THR A 445 -10.53 -11.70 1.49
N ARG A 446 -10.88 -12.28 0.34
CA ARG A 446 -11.83 -11.75 -0.63
C ARG A 446 -12.76 -12.85 -1.12
N GLU A 447 -14.00 -12.82 -0.64
CA GLU A 447 -15.02 -13.81 -0.98
C GLU A 447 -15.86 -13.33 -2.18
N PRO A 448 -15.96 -14.12 -3.27
CA PRO A 448 -16.86 -13.78 -4.38
C PRO A 448 -18.32 -13.96 -3.97
N GLN A 449 -19.18 -12.99 -4.31
CA GLN A 449 -20.62 -13.07 -4.02
C GLN A 449 -21.40 -13.97 -4.98
N SER A 450 -20.97 -14.03 -6.25
CA SER A 450 -21.70 -14.71 -7.33
C SER A 450 -20.81 -15.42 -8.36
N ASP A 451 -19.50 -15.18 -8.34
CA ASP A 451 -18.57 -15.84 -9.24
C ASP A 451 -18.29 -17.25 -8.71
N GLU A 452 -18.25 -18.24 -9.60
CA GLU A 452 -17.81 -19.59 -9.23
C GLU A 452 -16.30 -19.59 -8.99
N VAL A 453 -15.89 -19.97 -7.78
CA VAL A 453 -14.49 -20.22 -7.44
C VAL A 453 -13.98 -21.37 -8.29
N SER A 454 -12.83 -21.16 -8.94
CA SER A 454 -12.18 -22.16 -9.78
C SER A 454 -10.79 -22.50 -9.26
N THR A 455 -10.14 -23.48 -9.88
CA THR A 455 -8.72 -23.78 -9.60
C THR A 455 -7.80 -22.57 -9.84
N MET A 456 -8.21 -21.57 -10.63
CA MET A 456 -7.43 -20.35 -10.88
C MET A 456 -7.39 -19.40 -9.66
N ASP A 457 -8.25 -19.62 -8.67
CA ASP A 457 -8.31 -18.85 -7.42
C ASP A 457 -7.35 -19.38 -6.34
N SER A 458 -6.83 -20.60 -6.51
CA SER A 458 -5.75 -21.13 -5.68
C SER A 458 -4.49 -20.28 -5.86
N PHE A 459 -3.76 -20.04 -4.77
CA PHE A 459 -2.60 -19.15 -4.79
C PHE A 459 -1.28 -19.75 -5.28
N GLY A 460 -1.24 -21.03 -5.72
CA GLY A 460 -0.24 -21.47 -6.71
C GLY A 460 -0.33 -20.66 -8.03
N ASN A 461 -1.50 -20.06 -8.31
CA ASN A 461 -1.72 -19.17 -9.44
C ASN A 461 -1.47 -17.67 -9.12
N LEU A 462 -0.88 -17.34 -7.96
CA LEU A 462 -0.59 -15.98 -7.52
C LEU A 462 0.89 -15.87 -7.12
N GLU A 463 1.70 -15.29 -7.99
CA GLU A 463 3.14 -15.14 -7.79
C GLU A 463 3.57 -13.68 -7.84
N VAL A 464 4.84 -13.39 -7.55
CA VAL A 464 5.39 -12.04 -7.73
C VAL A 464 6.83 -12.07 -8.23
N SER A 465 7.14 -11.19 -9.18
CA SER A 465 8.49 -11.05 -9.71
C SER A 465 9.44 -10.43 -8.68
N PRO A 466 10.76 -10.63 -8.82
CA PRO A 466 11.76 -9.77 -8.18
C PRO A 466 11.64 -8.31 -8.64
N PRO A 467 12.32 -7.36 -7.96
CA PRO A 467 12.39 -5.97 -8.41
C PRO A 467 12.95 -5.83 -9.82
N VAL A 468 12.30 -5.02 -10.66
CA VAL A 468 12.68 -4.84 -12.07
C VAL A 468 12.62 -3.38 -12.50
N THR A 469 13.26 -3.07 -13.62
CA THR A 469 13.12 -1.78 -14.32
C THR A 469 12.74 -2.07 -15.77
N VAL A 470 11.67 -1.45 -16.25
CA VAL A 470 11.08 -1.71 -17.56
C VAL A 470 10.92 -0.39 -18.28
N ASN A 471 11.63 -0.20 -19.40
CA ASN A 471 11.59 1.03 -20.19
C ASN A 471 11.76 2.31 -19.35
N GLY A 472 12.68 2.27 -18.37
CA GLY A 472 12.96 3.38 -17.45
C GLY A 472 12.04 3.47 -16.22
N LYS A 473 10.89 2.77 -16.20
CA LYS A 473 10.01 2.70 -15.02
C LYS A 473 10.51 1.63 -14.04
N LYS A 474 10.74 2.01 -12.78
CA LYS A 474 11.17 1.11 -11.71
C LYS A 474 9.96 0.47 -11.03
N TYR A 475 10.06 -0.83 -10.76
CA TYR A 475 9.15 -1.61 -9.93
C TYR A 475 9.97 -2.20 -8.77
N PRO A 476 10.28 -1.40 -7.73
CA PRO A 476 11.21 -1.77 -6.66
C PRO A 476 10.69 -2.88 -5.74
N LEU A 477 9.39 -3.17 -5.80
CA LEU A 477 8.73 -4.26 -5.08
C LEU A 477 8.36 -5.42 -6.02
N GLY A 478 8.82 -5.39 -7.27
CA GLY A 478 8.41 -6.35 -8.30
C GLY A 478 7.00 -6.13 -8.82
N ARG A 479 6.47 -7.12 -9.54
CA ARG A 479 5.13 -7.12 -10.13
C ARG A 479 4.45 -8.45 -9.87
N ILE A 480 3.22 -8.39 -9.37
CA ILE A 480 2.37 -9.57 -9.17
C ILE A 480 2.11 -10.25 -10.52
N ILE A 481 2.01 -11.56 -10.51
CA ILE A 481 1.80 -12.41 -11.67
C ILE A 481 0.62 -13.33 -11.35
N ILE A 482 -0.41 -13.29 -12.19
CA ILE A 482 -1.55 -14.20 -12.08
C ILE A 482 -1.79 -14.92 -13.40
N GLY A 483 -2.24 -16.17 -13.34
CA GLY A 483 -2.65 -16.92 -14.52
C GLY A 483 -4.11 -16.71 -14.89
N VAL A 484 -4.37 -16.63 -16.19
CA VAL A 484 -5.69 -16.41 -16.80
C VAL A 484 -5.85 -17.26 -18.06
N ALA A 485 -7.09 -17.34 -18.56
CA ALA A 485 -7.36 -17.82 -19.90
C ALA A 485 -7.09 -16.75 -20.96
N PHE A 486 -6.84 -17.21 -22.20
CA PHE A 486 -6.84 -16.30 -23.33
C PHE A 486 -8.21 -15.63 -23.50
N PRO A 487 -8.27 -14.32 -23.83
CA PRO A 487 -9.55 -13.60 -23.98
C PRO A 487 -10.51 -14.20 -25.02
N THR A 488 -10.00 -14.96 -25.99
CA THR A 488 -10.81 -15.61 -27.04
C THR A 488 -11.28 -17.02 -26.66
N ALA A 489 -10.93 -17.53 -25.47
CA ALA A 489 -11.35 -18.84 -25.02
C ALA A 489 -12.85 -18.83 -24.68
N LYS A 490 -13.62 -19.76 -25.28
CA LYS A 490 -15.07 -19.85 -25.04
C LYS A 490 -15.44 -20.25 -23.61
N ASN A 491 -14.63 -21.13 -23.01
CA ASN A 491 -14.80 -21.65 -21.64
C ASN A 491 -13.51 -21.41 -20.83
N GLY A 492 -12.95 -20.20 -20.93
CA GLY A 492 -11.71 -19.84 -20.25
C GLY A 492 -11.91 -19.70 -18.74
N ARG A 493 -11.00 -20.27 -17.95
CA ARG A 493 -10.98 -20.08 -16.48
C ARG A 493 -10.13 -18.86 -16.11
N ASN A 494 -10.59 -18.07 -15.16
CA ASN A 494 -9.86 -16.92 -14.63
C ASN A 494 -10.00 -16.88 -13.11
N MET A 495 -9.02 -16.28 -12.43
CA MET A 495 -9.16 -15.88 -11.04
C MET A 495 -10.40 -14.97 -10.90
N THR A 496 -11.15 -15.13 -9.82
CA THR A 496 -12.35 -14.36 -9.53
C THR A 496 -12.07 -12.86 -9.55
N LYS A 497 -13.08 -12.09 -9.98
CA LYS A 497 -12.90 -10.65 -10.18
C LYS A 497 -12.59 -9.92 -8.88
N VAL A 498 -13.13 -10.39 -7.75
CA VAL A 498 -12.92 -9.76 -6.44
C VAL A 498 -11.46 -9.83 -5.99
N VAL A 499 -10.77 -10.94 -6.24
CA VAL A 499 -9.33 -11.08 -5.93
C VAL A 499 -8.50 -10.23 -6.89
N GLN A 500 -8.81 -10.26 -8.20
CA GLN A 500 -8.12 -9.40 -9.16
C GLN A 500 -8.29 -7.91 -8.81
N ASP A 501 -9.51 -7.45 -8.53
CA ASP A 501 -9.76 -6.06 -8.19
C ASP A 501 -8.97 -5.63 -6.94
N PHE A 502 -8.91 -6.49 -5.91
CA PHE A 502 -8.06 -6.27 -4.73
C PHE A 502 -6.58 -6.12 -5.09
N LEU A 503 -6.00 -7.06 -5.85
CA LEU A 503 -4.58 -7.04 -6.19
C LEU A 503 -4.20 -5.80 -7.04
N TRP A 504 -5.08 -5.37 -7.95
CA TRP A 504 -4.85 -4.16 -8.75
C TRP A 504 -4.96 -2.88 -7.91
N ALA A 505 -5.86 -2.85 -6.93
CA ALA A 505 -6.05 -1.71 -6.04
C ALA A 505 -4.85 -1.43 -5.13
N GLN A 506 -3.97 -2.41 -4.90
CA GLN A 506 -2.75 -2.22 -4.10
C GLN A 506 -1.72 -1.31 -4.80
N ARG A 507 -1.77 -1.21 -6.14
CA ARG A 507 -0.94 -0.36 -7.04
C ARG A 507 0.57 -0.62 -7.05
N VAL A 508 1.17 -0.96 -5.92
CA VAL A 508 2.63 -0.96 -5.70
C VAL A 508 3.36 -2.16 -6.33
N GLN A 509 2.63 -3.25 -6.64
CA GLN A 509 3.15 -4.40 -7.37
C GLN A 509 2.31 -4.68 -8.63
N LYS A 510 1.90 -3.62 -9.34
CA LYS A 510 1.02 -3.64 -10.54
C LYS A 510 1.00 -5.00 -11.28
N PRO A 511 -0.09 -5.78 -11.17
CA PRO A 511 -0.13 -7.15 -11.67
C PRO A 511 0.10 -7.31 -13.17
N ILE A 512 0.50 -8.52 -13.57
CA ILE A 512 0.66 -9.05 -14.93
C ILE A 512 -0.21 -10.30 -15.04
N ALA A 513 -0.98 -10.40 -16.12
CA ALA A 513 -1.76 -11.59 -16.43
C ALA A 513 -1.00 -12.47 -17.43
N LEU A 514 -0.79 -13.74 -17.07
CA LEU A 514 -0.14 -14.77 -17.88
C LEU A 514 -1.17 -15.80 -18.35
N PHE A 515 -0.87 -16.48 -19.45
CA PHE A 515 -1.70 -17.56 -19.96
C PHE A 515 -1.35 -18.87 -19.26
N SER A 516 -2.20 -19.34 -18.33
CA SER A 516 -2.01 -20.61 -17.62
C SER A 516 -3.14 -21.62 -17.88
N ASP A 517 -4.27 -21.20 -18.47
CA ASP A 517 -5.46 -22.07 -18.63
C ASP A 517 -5.25 -23.29 -19.57
N TRP A 518 -4.09 -23.41 -20.22
CA TRP A 518 -3.67 -24.60 -20.96
C TRP A 518 -3.29 -25.78 -20.05
N LEU A 519 -3.03 -25.53 -18.77
CA LEU A 519 -2.74 -26.54 -17.74
C LEU A 519 -4.02 -27.04 -17.07
N VAL A 520 -4.06 -28.31 -16.68
CA VAL A 520 -5.19 -28.91 -15.97
C VAL A 520 -5.47 -28.17 -14.66
N VAL A 521 -4.43 -27.91 -13.87
CA VAL A 521 -4.54 -27.15 -12.62
C VAL A 521 -4.59 -25.65 -12.91
N GLY A 522 -3.78 -25.16 -13.85
CA GLY A 522 -3.96 -23.81 -14.40
C GLY A 522 -3.17 -22.74 -13.66
N HIS A 523 -2.09 -23.12 -12.99
CA HIS A 523 -1.30 -22.24 -12.14
C HIS A 523 -0.03 -21.77 -12.85
N VAL A 524 0.49 -20.62 -12.43
CA VAL A 524 1.73 -20.07 -13.00
C VAL A 524 2.98 -20.74 -12.44
N ASP A 525 2.92 -21.23 -11.20
CA ASP A 525 4.02 -21.96 -10.55
C ASP A 525 4.32 -23.33 -11.21
N GLU A 526 3.44 -23.83 -12.07
CA GLU A 526 3.62 -25.03 -12.88
C GLU A 526 4.58 -24.84 -14.07
N PHE A 527 4.86 -23.61 -14.50
CA PHE A 527 5.72 -23.39 -15.67
C PHE A 527 6.79 -22.31 -15.49
N MET A 528 6.75 -21.57 -14.38
CA MET A 528 7.75 -20.54 -14.09
C MET A 528 8.13 -20.45 -12.61
N THR A 529 9.37 -20.08 -12.32
CA THR A 529 9.79 -19.64 -10.99
C THR A 529 10.95 -18.64 -11.08
N PHE A 530 11.29 -17.99 -9.98
CA PHE A 530 12.46 -17.11 -9.89
C PHE A 530 13.46 -17.63 -8.87
N VAL A 531 14.74 -17.61 -9.23
CA VAL A 531 15.84 -17.94 -8.32
C VAL A 531 16.82 -16.76 -8.21
N PRO A 532 17.44 -16.53 -7.05
CA PRO A 532 18.46 -15.48 -6.93
C PRO A 532 19.70 -15.83 -7.75
N ALA A 533 20.35 -14.82 -8.31
CA ALA A 533 21.59 -14.95 -9.07
C ALA A 533 22.59 -13.87 -8.62
N PRO A 534 23.90 -14.16 -8.64
CA PRO A 534 24.91 -13.21 -8.17
C PRO A 534 25.19 -12.06 -9.15
N ASP A 535 24.69 -12.16 -10.37
CA ASP A 535 25.00 -11.29 -11.50
C ASP A 535 23.74 -10.65 -12.10
N ARG A 536 23.92 -9.85 -13.16
CA ARG A 536 22.83 -9.27 -13.97
C ARG A 536 21.82 -8.52 -13.09
N LYS A 537 20.53 -8.88 -13.18
CA LYS A 537 19.43 -8.30 -12.42
C LYS A 537 19.30 -8.86 -10.99
N GLY A 538 20.23 -9.72 -10.56
CA GLY A 538 20.21 -10.38 -9.25
C GLY A 538 19.33 -11.64 -9.18
N PHE A 539 18.79 -12.09 -10.33
CA PHE A 539 17.94 -13.26 -10.42
C PHE A 539 17.98 -13.91 -11.81
N ARG A 540 17.39 -15.10 -11.93
CA ARG A 540 16.99 -15.73 -13.19
C ARG A 540 15.53 -16.14 -13.13
N LEU A 541 14.83 -15.98 -14.25
CA LEU A 541 13.54 -16.60 -14.51
C LEU A 541 13.79 -18.02 -15.02
N LEU A 542 13.26 -19.02 -14.34
CA LEU A 542 13.28 -20.40 -14.81
C LEU A 542 11.95 -20.69 -15.51
N LEU A 543 11.99 -21.24 -16.71
CA LEU A 543 10.80 -21.66 -17.45
C LEU A 543 10.85 -23.16 -17.73
N ALA A 544 9.71 -23.84 -17.61
CA ALA A 544 9.56 -25.17 -18.17
C ALA A 544 9.78 -25.12 -19.69
N SER A 545 10.48 -26.10 -20.27
CA SER A 545 10.74 -26.14 -21.71
C SER A 545 10.71 -27.56 -22.27
N PRO A 546 9.63 -27.92 -22.98
CA PRO A 546 9.60 -29.14 -23.77
C PRO A 546 10.69 -29.22 -24.82
N ASP A 547 11.07 -28.10 -25.44
CA ASP A 547 12.15 -28.08 -26.43
C ASP A 547 13.51 -28.45 -25.80
N ALA A 548 13.81 -27.94 -24.60
CA ALA A 548 15.01 -28.33 -23.86
C ALA A 548 15.00 -29.82 -23.51
N ALA A 549 13.84 -30.37 -23.11
CA ALA A 549 13.71 -31.81 -22.83
C ALA A 549 13.91 -32.67 -24.08
N TYR A 550 13.29 -32.32 -25.20
CA TYR A 550 13.48 -33.04 -26.46
C TYR A 550 14.91 -32.94 -26.99
N LYS A 551 15.58 -31.79 -26.80
CA LYS A 551 17.00 -31.62 -27.13
C LYS A 551 17.87 -32.57 -26.30
N LEU A 552 17.71 -32.55 -24.97
CA LEU A 552 18.44 -33.44 -24.07
C LEU A 552 18.21 -34.91 -24.44
N PHE A 553 16.97 -35.33 -24.69
CA PHE A 553 16.65 -36.72 -25.02
C PHE A 553 17.19 -37.15 -26.39
N LYS A 554 17.21 -36.27 -27.40
CA LYS A 554 17.89 -36.53 -28.68
C LYS A 554 19.39 -36.70 -28.47
N ASP A 555 20.01 -35.88 -27.65
CA ASP A 555 21.44 -35.99 -27.33
C ASP A 555 21.74 -37.31 -26.61
N LEU A 556 20.89 -37.73 -25.66
CA LEU A 556 21.01 -39.04 -25.02
C LEU A 556 20.94 -40.18 -26.05
N LYS A 557 19.96 -40.15 -26.95
CA LYS A 557 19.82 -41.15 -28.03
C LYS A 557 21.06 -41.19 -28.93
N ASN A 558 21.55 -40.03 -29.36
CA ASN A 558 22.72 -39.92 -30.23
C ASN A 558 23.99 -40.46 -29.56
N ASN A 559 24.06 -40.39 -28.23
CA ASN A 559 25.15 -40.94 -27.42
C ASN A 559 24.93 -42.42 -27.01
N GLY A 560 23.98 -43.13 -27.62
CA GLY A 560 23.74 -44.55 -27.38
C GLY A 560 22.84 -44.89 -26.19
N TYR A 561 22.23 -43.88 -25.55
CA TYR A 561 21.36 -44.06 -24.38
C TYR A 561 19.86 -44.07 -24.74
N GLY A 562 19.48 -44.37 -25.98
CA GLY A 562 18.08 -44.44 -26.42
C GLY A 562 17.21 -45.44 -25.63
N GLN A 563 17.83 -46.49 -25.08
CA GLN A 563 17.14 -47.50 -24.26
C GLN A 563 17.13 -47.17 -22.75
N ALA A 564 17.70 -46.03 -22.34
CA ALA A 564 17.62 -45.59 -20.95
C ALA A 564 16.16 -45.32 -20.57
N ARG A 565 15.75 -45.80 -19.39
CA ARG A 565 14.35 -45.80 -18.94
C ARG A 565 14.08 -44.70 -17.92
N MET A 566 12.92 -44.07 -18.06
CA MET A 566 12.30 -43.23 -17.02
C MET A 566 11.52 -44.08 -16.01
N PHE A 567 11.27 -43.50 -14.83
CA PHE A 567 10.49 -44.11 -13.74
C PHE A 567 11.09 -45.42 -13.20
N ASP A 568 12.41 -45.57 -13.34
CA ASP A 568 13.12 -46.73 -12.79
C ASP A 568 13.08 -46.71 -11.26
N GLY A 569 12.61 -47.81 -10.66
CA GLY A 569 12.31 -47.91 -9.22
C GLY A 569 10.83 -47.82 -8.84
N PHE A 570 9.92 -47.51 -9.78
CA PHE A 570 8.48 -47.51 -9.53
C PHE A 570 7.78 -48.75 -10.14
N PRO A 571 7.54 -49.83 -9.36
CA PRO A 571 7.04 -51.10 -9.90
C PRO A 571 5.62 -51.03 -10.47
N LYS A 572 4.84 -50.01 -10.09
CA LYS A 572 3.46 -49.80 -10.58
C LYS A 572 3.40 -48.92 -11.83
N GLU A 573 4.50 -48.28 -12.21
CA GLU A 573 4.56 -47.36 -13.33
C GLU A 573 5.12 -48.06 -14.56
N ARG A 574 4.60 -47.70 -15.73
CA ARG A 574 5.19 -48.17 -16.99
C ARG A 574 6.54 -47.49 -17.17
N GLN A 575 7.61 -48.27 -17.18
CA GLN A 575 8.90 -47.79 -17.61
C GLN A 575 8.87 -47.47 -19.10
N ILE A 576 9.29 -46.27 -19.47
CA ILE A 576 9.31 -45.77 -20.85
C ILE A 576 10.74 -45.38 -21.20
N THR A 577 11.21 -45.82 -22.36
CA THR A 577 12.55 -45.52 -22.88
C THR A 577 12.61 -44.16 -23.57
N VAL A 578 13.81 -43.59 -23.67
CA VAL A 578 14.06 -42.38 -24.48
C VAL A 578 13.62 -42.58 -25.93
N ASP A 579 13.89 -43.74 -26.53
CA ASP A 579 13.46 -44.07 -27.89
C ASP A 579 11.94 -44.09 -28.05
N GLU A 580 11.19 -44.62 -27.08
CA GLU A 580 9.73 -44.58 -27.09
C GLU A 580 9.19 -43.15 -26.99
N ILE A 581 9.76 -42.29 -26.13
CA ILE A 581 9.35 -40.88 -25.99
C ILE A 581 9.59 -40.12 -27.29
N LEU A 582 10.78 -40.28 -27.88
CA LEU A 582 11.13 -39.61 -29.14
C LEU A 582 10.34 -40.17 -30.34
N GLY A 583 9.85 -41.41 -30.24
CA GLY A 583 9.00 -42.05 -31.25
C GLY A 583 7.52 -41.68 -31.16
N ASP A 584 7.05 -41.15 -30.02
CA ASP A 584 5.65 -40.77 -29.81
C ASP A 584 5.33 -39.40 -30.44
N ARG A 585 4.78 -39.45 -31.66
CA ARG A 585 4.36 -38.25 -32.40
C ARG A 585 3.21 -37.49 -31.74
N VAL A 586 2.36 -38.17 -30.97
CA VAL A 586 1.23 -37.53 -30.29
C VAL A 586 1.76 -36.72 -29.11
N LEU A 587 2.65 -37.31 -28.30
CA LEU A 587 3.32 -36.60 -27.22
C LEU A 587 4.13 -35.40 -27.74
N LEU A 588 4.85 -35.56 -28.85
CA LEU A 588 5.59 -34.46 -29.49
C LEU A 588 4.66 -33.32 -29.92
N ASN A 589 3.53 -33.62 -30.56
CA ASN A 589 2.59 -32.59 -30.99
C ASN A 589 1.98 -31.83 -29.80
N HIS A 590 1.64 -32.53 -28.70
CA HIS A 590 1.18 -31.86 -27.49
C HIS A 590 2.26 -30.94 -26.90
N ASN A 591 3.51 -31.40 -26.86
CA ASN A 591 4.61 -30.61 -26.31
C ASN A 591 5.01 -29.44 -27.20
N ASN A 592 4.87 -29.53 -28.53
CA ASN A 592 5.01 -28.37 -29.42
C ASN A 592 3.95 -27.29 -29.12
N TYR A 593 2.71 -27.70 -28.86
CA TYR A 593 1.65 -26.77 -28.41
C TYR A 593 1.99 -26.16 -27.06
N VAL A 594 2.45 -26.95 -26.10
CA VAL A 594 2.85 -26.46 -24.77
C VAL A 594 4.01 -25.48 -24.86
N GLN A 595 5.06 -25.80 -25.62
CA GLN A 595 6.17 -24.88 -25.84
C GLN A 595 5.67 -23.56 -26.43
N SER A 596 4.73 -23.59 -27.37
CA SER A 596 4.11 -22.35 -27.90
C SER A 596 3.35 -21.55 -26.83
N CYS A 597 2.68 -22.21 -25.88
CA CYS A 597 2.03 -21.55 -24.74
C CYS A 597 3.07 -20.89 -23.81
N ILE A 598 4.17 -21.60 -23.53
CA ILE A 598 5.25 -21.10 -22.68
C ILE A 598 5.99 -19.95 -23.36
N ASP A 599 6.27 -20.04 -24.65
CA ASP A 599 6.90 -18.98 -25.45
C ASP A 599 6.06 -17.71 -25.44
N TRP A 600 4.73 -17.85 -25.50
CA TRP A 600 3.86 -16.70 -25.37
C TRP A 600 4.01 -16.02 -24.00
N ASN A 601 4.05 -16.80 -22.92
CA ASN A 601 4.31 -16.26 -21.58
C ASN A 601 5.72 -15.69 -21.44
N ARG A 602 6.72 -16.32 -22.06
CA ARG A 602 8.11 -15.82 -22.13
C ARG A 602 8.14 -14.43 -22.73
N ASP A 603 7.45 -14.21 -23.85
CA ASP A 603 7.38 -12.90 -24.52
C ASP A 603 6.67 -11.86 -23.65
N VAL A 604 5.56 -12.24 -22.99
CA VAL A 604 4.87 -11.35 -22.03
C VAL A 604 5.80 -10.99 -20.87
N LEU A 605 6.48 -11.96 -20.27
CA LEU A 605 7.41 -11.73 -19.15
C LEU A 605 8.60 -10.87 -19.57
N LYS A 606 9.22 -11.13 -20.73
CA LYS A 606 10.30 -10.29 -21.28
C LYS A 606 9.85 -8.85 -21.44
N LYS A 607 8.66 -8.64 -21.99
CA LYS A 607 8.09 -7.29 -22.17
C LYS A 607 7.75 -6.61 -20.84
N GLU A 608 7.03 -7.29 -19.96
CA GLU A 608 6.44 -6.70 -18.76
C GLU A 608 7.40 -6.61 -17.57
N LEU A 609 8.50 -7.37 -17.61
CA LEU A 609 9.58 -7.36 -16.61
C LEU A 609 10.92 -6.83 -17.16
N GLY A 610 10.98 -6.51 -18.46
CA GLY A 610 12.17 -5.98 -19.12
C GLY A 610 13.33 -6.98 -19.13
N LEU A 611 13.05 -8.26 -19.36
CA LEU A 611 14.04 -9.34 -19.39
C LEU A 611 14.58 -9.55 -20.80
N ASP A 612 15.83 -9.98 -20.89
CA ASP A 612 16.40 -10.58 -22.10
C ASP A 612 16.64 -12.08 -21.91
N ASP A 613 17.13 -12.76 -22.95
CA ASP A 613 17.32 -14.22 -22.89
C ASP A 613 18.42 -14.65 -21.92
N ASP A 614 19.37 -13.77 -21.56
CA ASP A 614 20.41 -14.08 -20.56
C ASP A 614 19.83 -14.10 -19.13
N ASP A 615 18.66 -13.50 -18.92
CA ASP A 615 17.93 -13.50 -17.65
C ASP A 615 17.04 -14.75 -17.50
N ILE A 616 16.94 -15.62 -18.51
CA ILE A 616 16.03 -16.77 -18.57
C ILE A 616 16.81 -18.08 -18.71
N ILE A 617 16.40 -19.11 -17.96
CA ILE A 617 16.93 -20.47 -18.07
C ILE A 617 15.78 -21.42 -18.36
N ASP A 618 15.92 -22.18 -19.44
CA ASP A 618 14.95 -23.20 -19.86
C ASP A 618 15.27 -24.55 -19.19
N LEU A 619 14.29 -25.09 -18.46
CA LEU A 619 14.41 -26.37 -17.76
C LEU A 619 13.78 -27.50 -18.59
N PRO A 620 14.44 -28.67 -18.73
CA PRO A 620 13.91 -29.76 -19.54
C PRO A 620 12.72 -30.43 -18.85
N ILE A 621 11.51 -30.05 -19.24
CA ILE A 621 10.24 -30.54 -18.68
C ILE A 621 9.28 -30.93 -19.82
N LEU A 622 8.60 -32.08 -19.70
CA LEU A 622 7.60 -32.54 -20.67
C LEU A 622 6.21 -32.58 -20.04
N PHE A 623 5.20 -32.43 -20.88
CA PHE A 623 3.78 -32.48 -20.51
C PHE A 623 3.04 -33.56 -21.29
N LYS A 624 1.87 -33.97 -20.80
CA LYS A 624 0.94 -34.88 -21.48
C LYS A 624 -0.49 -34.37 -21.39
N LEU A 625 -1.27 -34.67 -22.42
CA LEU A 625 -2.68 -34.34 -22.48
C LEU A 625 -3.48 -35.16 -21.46
N GLU A 626 -4.36 -34.51 -20.71
CA GLU A 626 -5.37 -35.18 -19.91
C GLU A 626 -6.70 -35.24 -20.68
N LYS A 627 -7.09 -36.44 -21.13
CA LYS A 627 -8.21 -36.63 -22.06
C LYS A 627 -9.56 -36.18 -21.47
N LYS A 628 -9.68 -36.08 -20.16
CA LYS A 628 -10.92 -35.68 -19.47
C LYS A 628 -11.06 -34.18 -19.22
N ASN A 629 -10.06 -33.36 -19.53
CA ASN A 629 -10.01 -31.94 -19.15
C ASN A 629 -9.93 -30.98 -20.35
N ASP A 630 -10.86 -31.10 -21.31
CA ASP A 630 -11.01 -30.18 -22.45
C ASP A 630 -9.74 -29.90 -23.28
N GLY A 631 -8.82 -30.87 -23.32
CA GLY A 631 -7.56 -30.74 -24.05
C GLY A 631 -6.45 -29.98 -23.31
N ARG A 632 -6.58 -29.80 -21.99
CA ARG A 632 -5.51 -29.29 -21.11
C ARG A 632 -4.45 -30.35 -20.82
N VAL A 633 -3.27 -29.91 -20.41
CA VAL A 633 -2.11 -30.77 -20.14
C VAL A 633 -1.72 -30.79 -18.67
N MET A 634 -1.00 -31.83 -18.28
CA MET A 634 -0.37 -31.97 -16.97
C MET A 634 1.08 -32.42 -17.15
N ALA A 635 1.91 -32.27 -16.12
CA ALA A 635 3.31 -32.70 -16.16
C ALA A 635 3.44 -34.20 -16.50
N PHE A 636 4.40 -34.55 -17.35
CA PHE A 636 4.66 -35.94 -17.77
C PHE A 636 5.45 -36.71 -16.69
N TYR A 637 6.37 -36.02 -16.02
CA TYR A 637 7.13 -36.40 -14.84
C TYR A 637 7.15 -35.21 -13.87
N PRO A 638 7.60 -35.36 -12.60
CA PRO A 638 7.61 -34.28 -11.62
C PRO A 638 8.21 -32.99 -12.16
N ASP A 639 7.45 -31.90 -12.07
CA ASP A 639 7.81 -30.63 -12.66
C ASP A 639 8.90 -29.91 -11.86
N MET A 640 10.13 -29.90 -12.40
CA MET A 640 11.28 -29.31 -11.70
C MET A 640 11.14 -27.80 -11.47
N VAL A 641 10.28 -27.07 -12.20
CA VAL A 641 10.11 -25.62 -12.00
C VAL A 641 9.33 -25.30 -10.71
N ASN A 642 8.45 -26.22 -10.30
CA ASN A 642 7.58 -26.12 -9.14
C ASN A 642 8.36 -26.48 -7.85
N MET A 643 9.43 -25.72 -7.59
CA MET A 643 10.42 -25.96 -6.53
C MET A 643 10.28 -24.97 -5.37
N ILE A 644 10.75 -25.36 -4.18
CA ILE A 644 10.91 -24.44 -3.04
C ILE A 644 12.27 -23.74 -3.10
N VAL A 645 12.27 -22.40 -3.05
CA VAL A 645 13.50 -21.57 -3.14
C VAL A 645 13.85 -20.99 -1.77
N LEU A 646 14.90 -21.53 -1.13
CA LEU A 646 15.38 -21.12 0.19
C LEU A 646 16.72 -20.38 0.11
N GLY A 647 16.69 -19.20 -0.52
CA GLY A 647 17.90 -18.44 -0.85
C GLY A 647 18.73 -19.21 -1.87
N LYS A 648 19.91 -19.71 -1.48
CA LYS A 648 20.77 -20.50 -2.36
C LYS A 648 20.44 -21.98 -2.41
N ASN A 649 19.56 -22.48 -1.54
CA ASN A 649 19.21 -23.91 -1.50
C ASN A 649 17.85 -24.13 -2.16
N LEU A 650 17.81 -24.99 -3.17
CA LEU A 650 16.61 -25.32 -3.93
C LEU A 650 16.12 -26.71 -3.54
N GLY A 651 14.83 -26.83 -3.21
CA GLY A 651 14.15 -28.12 -3.07
C GLY A 651 13.33 -28.42 -4.31
N ILE A 652 13.88 -29.25 -5.19
CA ILE A 652 13.38 -29.46 -6.55
C ILE A 652 12.65 -30.80 -6.60
N PRO A 653 11.46 -30.89 -7.21
CA PRO A 653 10.78 -32.17 -7.45
C PRO A 653 11.70 -33.15 -8.17
N LYS A 654 11.82 -34.38 -7.67
CA LYS A 654 12.72 -35.38 -8.25
C LYS A 654 12.13 -35.89 -9.56
N PRO A 655 12.77 -35.72 -10.73
CA PRO A 655 12.12 -35.94 -12.02
C PRO A 655 12.08 -37.42 -12.46
N PHE A 656 12.84 -38.31 -11.80
CA PHE A 656 12.96 -39.74 -12.17
C PHE A 656 13.23 -40.00 -13.65
N GLY A 657 14.06 -39.14 -14.25
CA GLY A 657 14.49 -39.17 -15.63
C GLY A 657 15.36 -40.36 -16.02
N PRO A 658 15.73 -40.46 -17.31
CA PRO A 658 16.55 -41.55 -17.82
C PRO A 658 17.92 -41.60 -17.12
N LYS A 659 18.35 -42.80 -16.74
CA LYS A 659 19.64 -43.02 -16.07
C LYS A 659 20.77 -43.22 -17.08
N VAL A 660 21.80 -42.39 -16.97
CA VAL A 660 23.07 -42.49 -17.70
C VAL A 660 24.16 -42.79 -16.68
N ASN A 661 24.83 -43.93 -16.80
CA ASN A 661 25.87 -44.37 -15.85
C ASN A 661 25.43 -44.30 -14.37
N GLY A 662 24.16 -44.64 -14.10
CA GLY A 662 23.57 -44.64 -12.77
C GLY A 662 23.06 -43.28 -12.26
N ARG A 663 23.23 -42.18 -13.02
CA ARG A 663 22.74 -40.84 -12.65
C ARG A 663 21.56 -40.42 -13.52
N CYS A 664 20.60 -39.71 -12.94
CA CYS A 664 19.49 -39.15 -13.70
C CYS A 664 19.98 -38.00 -14.59
N ALA A 665 19.72 -38.08 -15.90
CA ALA A 665 20.15 -37.04 -16.84
C ALA A 665 19.46 -35.69 -16.59
N LEU A 666 18.18 -35.69 -16.21
CA LEU A 666 17.44 -34.46 -15.88
C LEU A 666 17.99 -33.78 -14.62
N GLU A 667 18.28 -34.56 -13.57
CA GLU A 667 18.91 -34.03 -12.34
C GLU A 667 20.32 -33.45 -12.65
N THR A 668 21.06 -34.11 -13.53
CA THR A 668 22.40 -33.66 -13.94
C THR A 668 22.33 -32.33 -14.70
N GLU A 669 21.41 -32.21 -15.65
CA GLU A 669 21.19 -30.97 -16.40
C GLU A 669 20.73 -29.83 -15.48
N MET A 670 19.79 -30.10 -14.58
CA MET A 670 19.32 -29.10 -13.61
C MET A 670 20.47 -28.59 -12.72
N CYS A 671 21.31 -29.49 -12.19
CA CYS A 671 22.50 -29.08 -11.44
C CYS A 671 23.47 -28.25 -12.29
N PHE A 672 23.72 -28.65 -13.54
CA PHE A 672 24.62 -27.92 -14.43
C PHE A 672 24.14 -26.49 -14.70
N LEU A 673 22.85 -26.29 -14.97
CA LEU A 673 22.25 -24.97 -15.19
C LEU A 673 22.31 -24.07 -13.95
N MET A 674 22.25 -24.65 -12.76
CA MET A 674 22.25 -23.92 -11.48
C MET A 674 23.66 -23.67 -10.90
N GLU A 675 24.66 -24.48 -11.27
CA GLU A 675 26.02 -24.45 -10.72
C GLU A 675 26.67 -23.07 -10.93
N GLY A 676 26.53 -22.49 -12.12
CA GLY A 676 27.06 -21.17 -12.45
C GLY A 676 26.46 -20.02 -11.63
N LEU A 677 25.30 -20.22 -11.01
CA LEU A 677 24.62 -19.25 -10.16
C LEU A 677 24.96 -19.43 -8.67
N GLY A 678 25.73 -20.48 -8.32
CA GLY A 678 26.04 -20.83 -6.93
C GLY A 678 24.81 -21.31 -6.15
N LEU A 679 23.87 -21.96 -6.83
CA LEU A 679 22.66 -22.53 -6.25
C LEU A 679 22.84 -24.04 -5.99
N ASN A 680 22.35 -24.50 -4.84
CA ASN A 680 22.46 -25.89 -4.39
C ASN A 680 21.15 -26.64 -4.66
N CYS A 681 21.19 -27.61 -5.56
CA CYS A 681 20.03 -28.45 -5.89
C CYS A 681 19.87 -29.61 -4.89
N THR A 682 18.70 -29.73 -4.27
CA THR A 682 18.27 -30.90 -3.49
C THR A 682 17.01 -31.47 -4.14
N PHE A 683 17.09 -32.70 -4.65
CA PHE A 683 15.94 -33.35 -5.28
C PHE A 683 15.09 -34.08 -4.25
N ILE A 684 13.80 -33.76 -4.21
CA ILE A 684 12.84 -34.24 -3.22
C ILE A 684 11.88 -35.22 -3.89
N ASP A 685 11.75 -36.42 -3.32
CA ASP A 685 10.79 -37.42 -3.78
C ASP A 685 9.37 -37.06 -3.28
N ASP A 686 8.58 -36.53 -4.20
CA ASP A 686 7.19 -36.16 -4.00
C ASP A 686 6.24 -36.98 -4.91
N TYR A 687 6.75 -38.02 -5.58
CA TYR A 687 6.05 -38.65 -6.70
C TYR A 687 4.66 -39.15 -6.33
N TYR A 688 4.55 -40.01 -5.31
CA TYR A 688 3.27 -40.59 -4.93
C TYR A 688 2.38 -39.65 -4.11
N SER A 689 2.96 -38.82 -3.25
CA SER A 689 2.20 -37.96 -2.35
C SER A 689 1.73 -36.66 -3.01
N TYR A 690 2.43 -36.15 -4.02
CA TYR A 690 2.12 -34.88 -4.70
C TYR A 690 1.96 -35.06 -6.21
N HIS A 691 2.98 -35.52 -6.95
CA HIS A 691 2.93 -35.54 -8.44
C HIS A 691 1.72 -36.31 -9.00
N LYS A 692 1.42 -37.49 -8.43
CA LYS A 692 0.23 -38.28 -8.84
C LYS A 692 -1.11 -37.58 -8.54
N ASN A 693 -1.10 -36.54 -7.71
CA ASN A 693 -2.22 -35.67 -7.38
C ASN A 693 -2.15 -34.31 -8.10
N LEU A 694 -1.35 -34.17 -9.17
CA LEU A 694 -1.25 -32.99 -10.04
C LEU A 694 -0.58 -31.75 -9.42
N GLY A 695 0.36 -31.93 -8.49
CA GLY A 695 1.18 -30.82 -7.99
C GLY A 695 2.52 -31.33 -7.46
N GLU A 696 3.45 -30.44 -7.14
CA GLU A 696 4.80 -30.82 -6.74
C GLU A 696 5.23 -30.17 -5.40
N VAL A 697 6.53 -30.13 -5.13
CA VAL A 697 7.13 -29.54 -3.92
C VAL A 697 6.62 -28.13 -3.61
N HIS A 698 6.58 -27.21 -4.59
CA HIS A 698 6.12 -25.84 -4.36
C HIS A 698 4.64 -25.82 -3.98
N CYS A 699 3.75 -26.46 -4.75
CA CYS A 699 2.31 -26.55 -4.40
C CYS A 699 2.06 -27.14 -2.99
N GLY A 700 2.93 -28.05 -2.55
CA GLY A 700 2.87 -28.70 -1.23
C GLY A 700 3.50 -27.92 -0.06
N SER A 701 4.11 -26.78 -0.32
CA SER A 701 4.81 -25.96 0.66
C SER A 701 4.46 -24.48 0.51
N ASN A 702 4.79 -23.63 1.48
CA ASN A 702 4.67 -22.18 1.35
C ASN A 702 5.77 -21.52 2.20
N VAL A 703 6.28 -20.36 1.80
CA VAL A 703 7.44 -19.73 2.45
C VAL A 703 7.13 -18.29 2.82
N ARG A 704 7.13 -18.00 4.12
CA ARG A 704 7.12 -16.62 4.61
C ARG A 704 8.54 -16.06 4.53
N ARG A 705 8.67 -14.86 3.94
CA ARG A 705 9.95 -14.20 3.67
C ARG A 705 10.02 -12.86 4.38
N LYS A 706 11.24 -12.34 4.50
CA LYS A 706 11.46 -10.97 4.98
C LYS A 706 10.84 -9.96 4.02
N PRO A 707 10.21 -8.89 4.53
CA PRO A 707 9.77 -7.75 3.72
C PRO A 707 10.91 -7.09 2.94
N PHE A 708 10.54 -6.33 1.91
CA PHE A 708 11.48 -5.48 1.20
C PHE A 708 12.05 -4.41 2.13
N ARG A 709 13.30 -4.00 1.89
CA ARG A 709 13.87 -2.81 2.54
C ARG A 709 13.38 -1.50 1.94
N PHE A 710 12.87 -1.55 0.72
CA PHE A 710 12.34 -0.39 0.02
C PHE A 710 10.96 -0.06 0.57
N GLN A 711 10.80 1.17 1.05
CA GLN A 711 9.53 1.64 1.58
C GLN A 711 8.53 1.95 0.47
N TRP A 712 7.34 1.33 0.50
CA TRP A 712 6.39 1.38 -0.62
C TRP A 712 5.93 2.79 -0.96
N TRP A 713 5.83 3.69 0.02
CA TRP A 713 5.43 5.09 -0.19
C TRP A 713 6.46 5.91 -0.97
N ASN A 714 7.70 5.42 -1.09
CA ASN A 714 8.75 6.04 -1.89
C ASN A 714 8.69 5.63 -3.38
N MET A 715 7.72 4.80 -3.79
CA MET A 715 7.48 4.55 -5.21
C MET A 715 7.07 5.82 -5.94
N GLU A 716 7.52 5.96 -7.19
CA GLU A 716 7.08 7.02 -8.11
C GLU A 716 6.06 6.40 -9.07
N LEU A 717 4.77 6.58 -8.78
CA LEU A 717 3.67 5.91 -9.49
C LEU A 717 3.17 6.62 -10.74
#